data_AF-A0AAV0SVB6-F1
#
_entry.id   AF-A0AAV0SVB6-F1
#
_cell.length_a   1.000
_cell.length_b   1.000
_cell.length_c   1.000
_cell.angle_alpha   90.00
_cell.angle_beta   90.00
_cell.angle_gamma   90.00
#
_symmetry.space_group_name_H-M   'P 1'
#
loop_
_entity.id
_entity.type
_entity.pdbx_description
1 polymer ?
#
loop_
_entity_poly.entity_id
_entity_poly.type
_entity_poly.pdbx_seq_one_letter_code
_entity_poly.pdbx_strand_id
1 'polypeptide(L)'
;MLSVPHSHYRVFNGNPAADSLHATSSDHFPLLLNPKRTNSTSTELHLREFAQLEVHIKALQLQVTQHNNPIAMEKAMAGSMAECFMFYSRLFTVESFPWPDFLTAVFTKLAEHFATSGNTIIRSAILRVFQRAKAHVAQVNDASKLLGHLFGPLTHTTSVTTRTLTLQMLATMPSLFVHVVEIQQQIIKGLSADDMDERLSAIEAANAALPLSSSFRKNVLTFSLEKSTKLCCLLPRATSNMTEAQQAWTHCAELYEHFADDKSAVASIRAMTTLTAAYPEVLLTMHGQLLHHVLDQDPRALVRNFTLMATQQLVGKSGTDEDDQLANILEGGVLITNRAKKAHALLEDASTLLASTTVERFAKAYISVISNVARQKLLSAKTTSPECSVDNLLVLLHPRAAVATKSTWNHVLSALARLYQDYPELLATYVSSRLIELLLIPTENLEPAISKLRRTSIFKVLGTQLRPPVVSLIHKGLPILLKEVLTVELMDAPRLQAVAATFFLWVQETTFANTDEDKGTKRTIAEIEQQLLNPEHYESHAERYEMAKLAILRGSFSLALQLIETVVASTDSECFGGWLRALHALCEAESRIASDQFVHLESIHSLARTSMYLQAAQTSSFRFELQLQIVSLRLEWVQLLQSTQQLAGEAAFTNSAGNPVGREGQLSKQLRALARKFKALRSLLLGASRHDLDALQANANSCILLASAVEGHLLLRSPNSIDFPTEWGFIVNGSQWSLHMLKFLSEDVRHKLDRVVKLAPSHQPGTGACVLQQLLAALCSFPIVLPRLFFCSRLRSKQRLFSSAQFLTYAENTAFTVKPRSRSQLGVPLGTDFTSVFKGVLALSRRAQSYWSERVEAIETEILVCLAGAGVTGVSSVSASSLLDERVVDASPEESCVQHRMKVILPVVWDQVAESAAVEDGGDQTMLYLPFETPVHVKATNLTAKGSFVLMAKLALVDRQGQRWPSAATGCRRGFIVY
;
A
#
# COMPACT_ATOMS: atom_id res chain seq x y z
N MET A 1 11.93 -2.86 39.45
CA MET A 1 12.74 -3.79 38.61
C MET A 1 11.78 -4.56 37.71
N LEU A 2 12.14 -4.78 36.44
CA LEU A 2 11.28 -5.20 35.29
C LEU A 2 10.72 -4.04 34.43
N SER A 3 11.60 -3.13 34.00
CA SER A 3 11.43 -2.48 32.69
C SER A 3 12.02 -3.42 31.63
N VAL A 4 11.17 -4.19 30.95
CA VAL A 4 11.61 -4.94 29.76
C VAL A 4 12.13 -3.91 28.73
N PRO A 5 13.34 -4.06 28.16
CA PRO A 5 13.90 -3.03 27.30
C PRO A 5 13.03 -2.85 26.05
N HIS A 6 12.52 -1.63 25.83
CA HIS A 6 11.73 -1.27 24.64
C HIS A 6 12.47 -1.50 23.30
N SER A 7 13.79 -1.76 23.32
CA SER A 7 14.59 -2.12 22.15
C SER A 7 14.15 -3.43 21.48
N HIS A 8 13.69 -4.43 22.24
CA HIS A 8 13.27 -5.74 21.68
C HIS A 8 11.99 -5.62 20.84
N TYR A 9 11.13 -4.64 21.15
CA TYR A 9 9.90 -4.38 20.39
C TYR A 9 10.15 -3.65 19.05
N ARG A 10 11.29 -2.95 18.89
CA ARG A 10 11.64 -2.26 17.63
C ARG A 10 11.87 -3.25 16.49
N VAL A 11 12.39 -4.43 16.78
CA VAL A 11 12.73 -5.45 15.77
C VAL A 11 11.49 -5.91 14.99
N PHE A 12 10.36 -6.14 15.68
CA PHE A 12 9.12 -6.59 15.04
C PHE A 12 8.24 -5.47 14.49
N ASN A 13 8.48 -4.22 14.87
CA ASN A 13 7.68 -3.05 14.47
C ASN A 13 8.40 -2.08 13.52
N GLY A 14 9.72 -2.25 13.30
CA GLY A 14 10.53 -1.41 12.42
C GLY A 14 11.14 -0.25 13.18
N ASN A 15 12.11 0.44 12.56
CA ASN A 15 12.71 1.63 13.16
C ASN A 15 11.74 2.83 13.02
N PRO A 16 11.09 3.30 14.09
CA PRO A 16 10.19 4.45 14.02
C PRO A 16 10.95 5.78 13.77
N ALA A 17 12.27 5.81 13.96
CA ALA A 17 13.08 7.02 13.73
C ALA A 17 13.48 7.21 12.26
N ALA A 18 13.47 6.15 11.45
CA ALA A 18 13.60 6.27 10.00
C ALA A 18 12.27 6.69 9.34
N ASP A 19 11.15 6.46 10.02
CA ASP A 19 9.78 6.69 9.55
C ASP A 19 8.92 7.31 10.68
N SER A 20 9.12 8.62 10.93
CA SER A 20 8.23 9.58 11.62
C SER A 20 7.19 9.08 12.66
N LEU A 21 7.45 9.39 13.94
CA LEU A 21 6.56 9.94 15.00
C LEU A 21 5.13 9.42 15.30
N HIS A 22 4.54 8.44 14.59
CA HIS A 22 3.07 8.27 14.62
C HIS A 22 2.49 6.87 14.86
N ALA A 23 3.19 5.96 15.54
CA ALA A 23 2.60 4.67 15.93
C ALA A 23 1.75 4.80 17.21
N THR A 24 0.41 4.83 17.07
CA THR A 24 -0.52 4.69 18.21
C THR A 24 -0.59 3.24 18.69
N SER A 25 -0.81 3.05 19.99
CA SER A 25 -0.77 1.75 20.69
C SER A 25 -1.94 0.81 20.41
N SER A 26 -2.88 1.16 19.52
CA SER A 26 -4.09 0.36 19.24
C SER A 26 -4.03 -0.48 17.97
N ASP A 27 -2.98 -0.37 17.14
CA ASP A 27 -2.91 -1.03 15.82
C ASP A 27 -2.44 -2.50 15.87
N HIS A 28 -2.91 -3.27 16.85
CA HIS A 28 -2.58 -4.69 17.03
C HIS A 28 -3.41 -5.61 16.13
N PHE A 29 -3.30 -5.45 14.81
CA PHE A 29 -3.88 -6.43 13.89
C PHE A 29 -2.79 -7.34 13.30
N PRO A 30 -2.83 -8.65 13.60
CA PRO A 30 -1.91 -9.60 12.97
C PRO A 30 -2.20 -9.72 11.47
N LEU A 31 -1.22 -10.19 10.70
CA LEU A 31 -1.43 -10.74 9.35
C LEU A 31 -2.42 -11.90 9.45
N LEU A 32 -3.72 -11.60 9.44
CA LEU A 32 -4.76 -12.60 9.48
C LEU A 32 -4.84 -13.26 8.10
N LEU A 33 -4.01 -14.28 7.88
CA LEU A 33 -4.21 -15.21 6.78
C LEU A 33 -5.52 -15.99 6.98
N ASN A 34 -6.08 -15.98 8.20
CA ASN A 34 -7.31 -16.65 8.54
C ASN A 34 -8.42 -15.66 8.98
N PRO A 35 -9.45 -15.41 8.14
CA PRO A 35 -10.59 -14.57 8.50
C PRO A 35 -11.55 -15.21 9.54
N LYS A 36 -11.35 -16.48 9.93
CA LYS A 36 -12.36 -17.26 10.70
C LYS A 36 -12.27 -17.13 12.23
N ARG A 37 -11.30 -16.39 12.81
CA ARG A 37 -11.03 -16.40 14.27
C ARG A 37 -11.60 -15.24 15.12
N THR A 38 -12.41 -14.33 14.56
CA THR A 38 -13.11 -13.32 15.37
C THR A 38 -14.37 -13.94 16.00
N ASN A 39 -14.21 -14.67 17.11
CA ASN A 39 -15.31 -15.43 17.73
C ASN A 39 -16.31 -14.59 18.53
N SER A 40 -16.05 -13.29 18.78
CA SER A 40 -17.08 -12.35 19.22
C SER A 40 -17.61 -11.59 18.00
N THR A 41 -18.94 -11.55 17.84
CA THR A 41 -19.58 -10.71 16.83
C THR A 41 -19.26 -9.26 17.19
N SER A 42 -18.44 -8.58 16.38
CA SER A 42 -18.09 -7.17 16.59
C SER A 42 -19.33 -6.29 16.83
N THR A 43 -20.48 -6.69 16.30
CA THR A 43 -21.80 -6.10 16.55
C THR A 43 -22.16 -5.97 18.03
N GLU A 44 -22.01 -7.01 18.84
CA GLU A 44 -22.41 -6.95 20.24
C GLU A 44 -21.56 -5.97 21.05
N LEU A 45 -20.28 -5.85 20.69
CA LEU A 45 -19.36 -4.92 21.33
C LEU A 45 -19.79 -3.46 21.11
N HIS A 46 -20.04 -3.06 19.86
CA HIS A 46 -20.45 -1.69 19.53
C HIS A 46 -21.79 -1.31 20.20
N LEU A 47 -22.74 -2.24 20.25
CA LEU A 47 -24.04 -2.01 20.92
C LEU A 47 -23.87 -1.81 22.42
N ARG A 48 -23.02 -2.62 23.05
CA ARG A 48 -22.72 -2.52 24.48
C ARG A 48 -22.01 -1.21 24.79
N GLU A 49 -21.00 -0.84 24.00
CA GLU A 49 -20.25 0.41 24.18
C GLU A 49 -21.16 1.63 23.98
N PHE A 50 -22.02 1.64 22.95
CA PHE A 50 -23.01 2.69 22.76
C PHE A 50 -23.96 2.83 23.96
N ALA A 51 -24.51 1.71 24.45
CA ALA A 51 -25.41 1.73 25.61
C ALA A 51 -24.69 2.24 26.88
N GLN A 52 -23.42 1.87 27.08
CA GLN A 52 -22.62 2.35 28.20
C GLN A 52 -22.36 3.87 28.14
N LEU A 53 -22.03 4.39 26.96
CA LEU A 53 -21.83 5.83 26.75
C LEU A 53 -23.11 6.62 27.00
N GLU A 54 -24.25 6.13 26.50
CA GLU A 54 -25.57 6.74 26.72
C GLU A 54 -25.96 6.80 28.21
N VAL A 55 -25.72 5.72 28.95
CA VAL A 55 -25.98 5.69 30.39
C VAL A 55 -25.12 6.70 31.13
N HIS A 56 -23.84 6.81 30.77
CA HIS A 56 -22.92 7.75 31.41
C HIS A 56 -23.29 9.21 31.13
N ILE A 57 -23.64 9.54 29.88
CA ILE A 57 -24.08 10.90 29.50
C ILE A 57 -25.37 11.28 30.24
N LYS A 58 -26.34 10.37 30.31
CA LYS A 58 -27.59 10.60 31.06
C LYS A 58 -27.35 10.80 32.54
N ALA A 59 -26.43 10.06 33.14
CA ALA A 59 -26.05 10.25 34.54
C ALA A 59 -25.46 11.65 34.79
N LEU A 60 -24.57 12.11 33.92
CA LEU A 60 -24.01 13.48 34.00
C LEU A 60 -25.10 14.55 33.79
N GLN A 61 -26.04 14.33 32.86
CA GLN A 61 -27.15 15.27 32.62
C GLN A 61 -28.10 15.33 33.82
N LEU A 62 -28.40 14.19 34.45
CA LEU A 62 -29.21 14.15 35.67
C LEU A 62 -28.54 14.90 36.83
N GLN A 63 -27.21 14.78 36.97
CA GLN A 63 -26.47 15.57 37.98
C GLN A 63 -26.58 17.07 37.73
N VAL A 64 -26.59 17.50 36.46
CA VAL A 64 -26.79 18.91 36.10
C VAL A 64 -28.21 19.38 36.42
N THR A 65 -29.23 18.59 36.08
CA THR A 65 -30.64 18.98 36.29
C THR A 65 -31.08 18.92 37.75
N GLN A 66 -30.48 18.05 38.57
CA GLN A 66 -30.78 17.92 40.00
C GLN A 66 -30.03 18.95 40.87
N HIS A 67 -29.07 19.69 40.31
CA HIS A 67 -28.29 20.66 41.08
C HIS A 67 -29.06 21.98 41.27
N ASN A 68 -28.93 22.60 42.46
CA ASN A 68 -29.59 23.87 42.82
C ASN A 68 -29.26 25.03 41.84
N ASN A 69 -28.13 24.95 41.16
CA ASN A 69 -27.73 25.86 40.09
C ASN A 69 -27.32 25.06 38.84
N PRO A 70 -28.27 24.77 37.93
CA PRO A 70 -28.01 23.91 36.78
C PRO A 70 -27.02 24.53 35.80
N ILE A 71 -26.99 25.87 35.64
CA ILE A 71 -26.09 26.56 34.71
C ILE A 71 -24.63 26.46 35.16
N ALA A 72 -24.37 26.67 36.46
CA ALA A 72 -23.02 26.52 37.01
C ALA A 72 -22.54 25.07 36.93
N MET A 73 -23.44 24.12 37.21
CA MET A 73 -23.14 22.68 37.14
C MET A 73 -22.91 22.23 35.69
N GLU A 74 -23.67 22.73 34.72
CA GLU A 74 -23.46 22.43 33.29
C GLU A 74 -22.07 22.87 32.84
N LYS A 75 -21.61 24.06 33.26
CA LYS A 75 -20.25 24.52 32.96
C LYS A 75 -19.18 23.65 33.61
N ALA A 76 -19.38 23.21 34.85
CA ALA A 76 -18.45 22.34 35.55
C ALA A 76 -18.37 20.93 34.91
N MET A 77 -19.51 20.41 34.44
CA MET A 77 -19.60 19.06 33.84
C MET A 77 -19.34 19.01 32.33
N ALA A 78 -19.25 20.17 31.66
CA ALA A 78 -19.06 20.25 30.22
C ALA A 78 -17.79 19.54 29.73
N GLY A 79 -16.69 19.60 30.51
CA GLY A 79 -15.45 18.89 30.20
C GLY A 79 -15.64 17.36 30.19
N SER A 80 -16.27 16.82 31.23
CA SER A 80 -16.56 15.39 31.35
C SER A 80 -17.53 14.91 30.26
N MET A 81 -18.56 15.69 29.96
CA MET A 81 -19.48 15.38 28.85
C MET A 81 -18.76 15.42 27.50
N ALA A 82 -17.91 16.41 27.26
CA ALA A 82 -17.13 16.52 26.04
C ALA A 82 -16.20 15.30 25.85
N GLU A 83 -15.52 14.85 26.91
CA GLU A 83 -14.71 13.62 26.87
C GLU A 83 -15.57 12.39 26.53
N CYS A 84 -16.75 12.27 27.15
CA CYS A 84 -17.71 11.20 26.86
C CYS A 84 -18.15 11.18 25.39
N PHE A 85 -18.45 12.36 24.83
CA PHE A 85 -18.77 12.46 23.40
C PHE A 85 -17.58 12.07 22.52
N MET A 86 -16.35 12.45 22.88
CA MET A 86 -15.17 12.04 22.11
C MET A 86 -14.99 10.52 22.05
N PHE A 87 -15.44 9.75 23.06
CA PHE A 87 -15.43 8.28 23.01
C PHE A 87 -16.36 7.68 21.96
N TYR A 88 -17.40 8.40 21.50
CA TYR A 88 -18.22 7.94 20.36
C TYR A 88 -17.38 7.70 19.11
N SER A 89 -16.25 8.41 18.95
CA SER A 89 -15.37 8.21 17.80
C SER A 89 -14.85 6.77 17.68
N ARG A 90 -14.80 6.00 18.78
CA ARG A 90 -14.41 4.59 18.80
C ARG A 90 -15.46 3.66 18.20
N LEU A 91 -16.72 4.09 18.14
CA LEU A 91 -17.82 3.31 17.57
C LEU A 91 -17.82 3.31 16.03
N PHE A 92 -17.10 4.23 15.39
CA PHE A 92 -17.06 4.40 13.94
C PHE A 92 -15.90 3.63 13.31
N THR A 93 -15.95 2.30 13.46
CA THR A 93 -14.99 1.36 12.90
C THR A 93 -15.37 0.97 11.47
N VAL A 94 -14.52 0.18 10.79
CA VAL A 94 -14.86 -0.38 9.47
C VAL A 94 -16.04 -1.36 9.60
N GLU A 95 -16.18 -2.03 10.74
CA GLU A 95 -17.23 -2.99 11.04
C GLU A 95 -18.62 -2.36 11.23
N SER A 96 -18.69 -1.14 11.77
CA SER A 96 -19.96 -0.44 11.99
C SER A 96 -20.43 0.34 10.77
N PHE A 97 -19.54 0.61 9.80
CA PHE A 97 -19.88 1.29 8.54
C PHE A 97 -21.05 0.66 7.78
N PRO A 98 -21.13 -0.68 7.58
CA PRO A 98 -22.28 -1.32 6.93
C PRO A 98 -23.54 -1.43 7.82
N TRP A 99 -23.64 -0.71 8.95
CA TRP A 99 -24.82 -0.70 9.84
C TRP A 99 -25.58 0.62 9.79
N PRO A 100 -26.35 0.88 8.72
CA PRO A 100 -26.99 2.18 8.58
C PRO A 100 -27.99 2.48 9.71
N ASP A 101 -28.71 1.49 10.23
CA ASP A 101 -29.62 1.67 11.38
C ASP A 101 -28.88 2.09 12.66
N PHE A 102 -27.76 1.44 12.95
CA PHE A 102 -26.91 1.78 14.11
C PHE A 102 -26.35 3.19 13.96
N LEU A 103 -25.81 3.52 12.79
CA LEU A 103 -25.24 4.84 12.51
C LEU A 103 -26.33 5.93 12.60
N THR A 104 -27.52 5.68 12.05
CA THR A 104 -28.65 6.61 12.14
C THR A 104 -29.04 6.84 13.60
N ALA A 105 -29.14 5.79 14.42
CA ALA A 105 -29.45 5.92 15.85
C ALA A 105 -28.40 6.74 16.59
N VAL A 106 -27.11 6.43 16.39
CA VAL A 106 -25.98 7.12 17.03
C VAL A 106 -25.93 8.60 16.63
N PHE A 107 -25.96 8.91 15.34
CA PHE A 107 -25.85 10.31 14.88
C PHE A 107 -27.09 11.13 15.20
N THR A 108 -28.29 10.54 15.18
CA THR A 108 -29.51 11.25 15.62
C THR A 108 -29.40 11.62 17.09
N LYS A 109 -28.89 10.72 17.95
CA LYS A 109 -28.67 11.02 19.37
C LYS A 109 -27.59 12.07 19.61
N LEU A 110 -26.50 12.03 18.86
CA LEU A 110 -25.49 13.09 18.92
C LEU A 110 -26.06 14.44 18.45
N ALA A 111 -26.89 14.47 17.41
CA ALA A 111 -27.56 15.68 16.94
C ALA A 111 -28.58 16.24 17.96
N GLU A 112 -29.33 15.36 18.63
CA GLU A 112 -30.23 15.72 19.75
C GLU A 112 -29.44 16.37 20.90
N HIS A 113 -28.31 15.78 21.31
CA HIS A 113 -27.43 16.35 22.33
C HIS A 113 -26.80 17.69 21.89
N PHE A 114 -26.43 17.82 20.62
CA PHE A 114 -25.91 19.07 20.06
C PHE A 114 -26.96 20.19 20.10
N ALA A 115 -28.19 19.88 19.72
CA ALA A 115 -29.30 20.82 19.68
C ALA A 115 -29.71 21.31 21.07
N THR A 116 -29.76 20.40 22.04
CA THR A 116 -30.20 20.66 23.42
C THR A 116 -29.13 21.35 24.28
N SER A 117 -27.84 21.15 23.99
CA SER A 117 -26.77 21.75 24.78
C SER A 117 -26.67 23.26 24.55
N GLY A 118 -26.60 24.05 25.62
CA GLY A 118 -26.25 25.48 25.56
C GLY A 118 -24.74 25.74 25.55
N ASN A 119 -23.92 24.69 25.76
CA ASN A 119 -22.49 24.81 25.98
C ASN A 119 -21.67 24.58 24.69
N THR A 120 -20.82 25.54 24.34
CA THR A 120 -19.99 25.51 23.13
C THR A 120 -18.95 24.39 23.16
N ILE A 121 -18.43 24.01 24.33
CA ILE A 121 -17.43 22.92 24.48
C ILE A 121 -18.06 21.58 24.10
N ILE A 122 -19.28 21.31 24.57
CA ILE A 122 -20.03 20.09 24.24
C ILE A 122 -20.32 20.04 22.74
N ARG A 123 -20.85 21.13 22.16
CA ARG A 123 -21.13 21.23 20.73
C ARG A 123 -19.88 21.03 19.87
N SER A 124 -18.75 21.61 20.28
CA SER A 124 -17.46 21.44 19.61
C SER A 124 -16.96 19.99 19.68
N ALA A 125 -17.11 19.32 20.82
CA ALA A 125 -16.76 17.90 20.96
C ALA A 125 -17.61 17.01 20.05
N ILE A 126 -18.92 17.23 19.99
CA ILE A 126 -19.81 16.49 19.07
C ILE A 126 -19.44 16.79 17.62
N LEU A 127 -19.17 18.05 17.26
CA LEU A 127 -18.71 18.41 15.91
C LEU A 127 -17.43 17.64 15.52
N ARG A 128 -16.45 17.54 16.41
CA ARG A 128 -15.23 16.75 16.15
C ARG A 128 -15.52 15.28 15.91
N VAL A 129 -16.54 14.71 16.56
CA VAL A 129 -17.00 13.33 16.30
C VAL A 129 -17.55 13.20 14.89
N PHE A 130 -18.42 14.12 14.44
CA PHE A 130 -18.94 14.14 13.08
C PHE A 130 -17.85 14.36 12.03
N GLN A 131 -16.89 15.24 12.28
CA GLN A 131 -15.74 15.45 11.39
C GLN A 131 -14.94 14.15 11.20
N ARG A 132 -14.62 13.45 12.30
CA ARG A 132 -13.93 12.15 12.26
C ARG A 132 -14.75 11.07 11.55
N ALA A 133 -16.07 11.06 11.74
CA ALA A 133 -16.96 10.03 11.24
C ALA A 133 -17.70 10.42 9.94
N LYS A 134 -17.19 11.40 9.19
CA LYS A 134 -17.81 11.93 7.96
C LYS A 134 -18.28 10.86 6.98
N ALA A 135 -17.44 9.85 6.75
CA ALA A 135 -17.78 8.73 5.86
C ALA A 135 -18.94 7.88 6.38
N HIS A 136 -19.03 7.67 7.70
CA HIS A 136 -20.13 6.95 8.35
C HIS A 136 -21.42 7.76 8.37
N VAL A 137 -21.35 9.09 8.52
CA VAL A 137 -22.55 9.95 8.48
C VAL A 137 -23.24 9.84 7.11
N ALA A 138 -22.48 9.66 6.03
CA ALA A 138 -23.03 9.46 4.70
C ALA A 138 -23.85 8.15 4.55
N GLN A 139 -23.74 7.22 5.50
CA GLN A 139 -24.52 5.97 5.54
C GLN A 139 -25.82 6.08 6.37
N VAL A 140 -26.17 7.28 6.85
CA VAL A 140 -27.43 7.51 7.57
C VAL A 140 -28.61 7.42 6.61
N ASN A 141 -29.55 6.51 6.90
CA ASN A 141 -30.71 6.26 6.04
C ASN A 141 -31.85 7.26 6.23
N ASP A 142 -32.02 7.81 7.44
CA ASP A 142 -33.09 8.75 7.77
C ASP A 142 -32.53 10.14 8.09
N ALA A 143 -32.17 10.86 7.01
CA ALA A 143 -31.62 12.21 7.10
C ALA A 143 -32.57 13.20 7.81
N SER A 144 -33.88 13.01 7.66
CA SER A 144 -34.90 13.95 8.15
C SER A 144 -34.87 14.11 9.67
N LYS A 145 -34.70 13.01 10.42
CA LYS A 145 -34.63 13.03 11.88
C LYS A 145 -33.37 13.72 12.39
N LEU A 146 -32.23 13.41 11.78
CA LEU A 146 -30.96 14.03 12.14
C LEU A 146 -31.00 15.53 11.85
N LEU A 147 -31.41 15.93 10.64
CA LEU A 147 -31.46 17.33 10.23
C LEU A 147 -32.51 18.14 11.00
N GLY A 148 -33.62 17.50 11.42
CA GLY A 148 -34.65 18.13 12.25
C GLY A 148 -34.10 18.69 13.56
N HIS A 149 -33.12 18.01 14.19
CA HIS A 149 -32.46 18.51 15.39
C HIS A 149 -31.52 19.70 15.12
N LEU A 150 -30.99 19.82 13.90
CA LEU A 150 -29.99 20.84 13.55
C LEU A 150 -30.59 22.12 12.98
N PHE A 151 -31.84 22.08 12.53
CA PHE A 151 -32.50 23.26 11.97
C PHE A 151 -32.61 24.41 12.99
N GLY A 152 -33.00 24.11 14.23
CA GLY A 152 -33.09 25.11 15.30
C GLY A 152 -31.76 25.85 15.57
N PRO A 153 -30.66 25.13 15.85
CA PRO A 153 -29.32 25.72 15.96
C PRO A 153 -28.86 26.50 14.72
N LEU A 154 -29.21 26.06 13.51
CA LEU A 154 -28.85 26.74 12.26
C LEU A 154 -29.54 28.11 12.13
N THR A 155 -30.82 28.19 12.54
CA THR A 155 -31.61 29.43 12.48
C THR A 155 -31.54 30.26 13.77
N HIS A 156 -30.60 29.97 14.67
CA HIS A 156 -30.51 30.64 15.96
C HIS A 156 -30.36 32.14 15.76
N THR A 157 -31.25 32.96 16.33
CA THR A 157 -31.32 34.39 16.03
C THR A 157 -30.11 35.17 16.54
N THR A 158 -29.66 34.89 17.77
CA THR A 158 -28.64 35.70 18.45
C THR A 158 -27.22 35.11 18.48
N SER A 159 -27.06 33.78 18.44
CA SER A 159 -25.75 33.14 18.65
C SER A 159 -25.05 32.80 17.34
N VAL A 160 -24.16 33.70 16.90
CA VAL A 160 -23.26 33.50 15.74
C VAL A 160 -22.45 32.21 15.88
N THR A 161 -21.89 31.95 17.08
CA THR A 161 -21.10 30.74 17.36
C THR A 161 -21.91 29.46 17.16
N THR A 162 -23.19 29.45 17.57
CA THR A 162 -24.07 28.29 17.36
C THR A 162 -24.30 28.03 15.87
N ARG A 163 -24.58 29.09 15.09
CA ARG A 163 -24.76 28.97 13.64
C ARG A 163 -23.48 28.50 12.96
N THR A 164 -22.35 29.07 13.36
CA THR A 164 -21.00 28.70 12.88
C THR A 164 -20.71 27.21 13.09
N LEU A 165 -20.86 26.70 14.32
CA LEU A 165 -20.66 25.27 14.62
C LEU A 165 -21.67 24.38 13.87
N THR A 166 -22.89 24.86 13.65
CA THR A 166 -23.92 24.11 12.92
C THR A 166 -23.60 24.05 11.43
N LEU A 167 -23.09 25.13 10.83
CA LEU A 167 -22.61 25.16 9.44
C LEU A 167 -21.41 24.21 9.26
N GLN A 168 -20.46 24.22 10.21
CA GLN A 168 -19.35 23.25 10.23
C GLN A 168 -19.85 21.81 10.34
N MET A 169 -20.89 21.56 11.14
CA MET A 169 -21.54 20.25 11.23
C MET A 169 -22.16 19.84 9.89
N LEU A 170 -22.87 20.75 9.22
CA LEU A 170 -23.44 20.48 7.89
C LEU A 170 -22.35 20.17 6.87
N ALA A 171 -21.20 20.82 6.92
CA ALA A 171 -20.07 20.52 6.03
C ALA A 171 -19.57 19.07 6.12
N THR A 172 -19.86 18.35 7.21
CA THR A 172 -19.51 16.93 7.36
C THR A 172 -20.56 15.98 6.78
N MET A 173 -21.71 16.46 6.33
CA MET A 173 -22.82 15.59 5.85
C MET A 173 -23.58 16.16 4.66
N PRO A 174 -22.88 16.58 3.58
CA PRO A 174 -23.51 17.21 2.43
C PRO A 174 -24.57 16.32 1.77
N SER A 175 -24.37 14.99 1.75
CA SER A 175 -25.31 14.03 1.15
C SER A 175 -26.69 13.99 1.82
N LEU A 176 -26.79 14.39 3.09
CA LEU A 176 -28.05 14.32 3.83
C LEU A 176 -29.00 15.49 3.52
N PHE A 177 -28.48 16.65 3.10
CA PHE A 177 -29.30 17.86 2.85
C PHE A 177 -29.30 18.34 1.39
N VAL A 178 -28.79 17.55 0.44
CA VAL A 178 -28.79 17.87 -1.01
C VAL A 178 -30.19 18.23 -1.54
N HIS A 179 -31.24 17.71 -0.91
CA HIS A 179 -32.64 17.94 -1.31
C HIS A 179 -33.42 18.86 -0.36
N VAL A 180 -32.77 19.42 0.67
CA VAL A 180 -33.43 20.27 1.68
C VAL A 180 -33.14 21.74 1.36
N VAL A 181 -34.08 22.38 0.66
CA VAL A 181 -33.95 23.74 0.13
C VAL A 181 -33.76 24.77 1.25
N GLU A 182 -34.41 24.56 2.39
CA GLU A 182 -34.37 25.47 3.54
C GLU A 182 -32.96 25.57 4.12
N ILE A 183 -32.26 24.43 4.22
CA ILE A 183 -30.86 24.39 4.69
C ILE A 183 -29.95 25.06 3.66
N GLN A 184 -30.15 24.80 2.37
CA GLN A 184 -29.38 25.44 1.30
C GLN A 184 -29.52 26.97 1.31
N GLN A 185 -30.73 27.48 1.53
CA GLN A 185 -30.98 28.92 1.68
C GLN A 185 -30.27 29.51 2.91
N GLN A 186 -30.23 28.78 4.04
CA GLN A 186 -29.47 29.24 5.22
C GLN A 186 -27.96 29.25 4.95
N ILE A 187 -27.41 28.28 4.19
CA ILE A 187 -26.00 28.30 3.80
C ILE A 187 -25.70 29.52 2.92
N ILE A 188 -26.53 29.82 1.92
CA ILE A 188 -26.37 31.02 1.06
C ILE A 188 -26.46 32.31 1.89
N LYS A 189 -27.40 32.38 2.84
CA LYS A 189 -27.49 33.48 3.79
C LYS A 189 -26.20 33.62 4.61
N GLY A 190 -25.63 32.50 5.07
CA GLY A 190 -24.35 32.46 5.78
C GLY A 190 -23.17 32.95 4.94
N LEU A 191 -23.17 32.77 3.61
CA LEU A 191 -22.14 33.34 2.72
C LEU A 191 -22.12 34.88 2.74
N SER A 192 -23.25 35.51 3.08
CA SER A 192 -23.40 36.95 3.26
C SER A 192 -23.17 37.42 4.70
N ALA A 193 -22.80 36.54 5.63
CA ALA A 193 -22.67 36.91 7.03
C ALA A 193 -21.56 37.97 7.24
N ASP A 194 -21.83 38.94 8.12
CA ASP A 194 -20.87 39.96 8.52
C ASP A 194 -19.72 39.33 9.31
N ASP A 195 -20.05 38.36 10.16
CA ASP A 195 -19.08 37.58 10.92
C ASP A 195 -18.21 36.71 10.01
N MET A 196 -16.90 36.79 10.22
CA MET A 196 -15.92 36.08 9.40
C MET A 196 -16.00 34.56 9.57
N ASP A 197 -16.19 34.06 10.80
CA ASP A 197 -16.16 32.64 11.10
C ASP A 197 -17.44 31.94 10.61
N GLU A 198 -18.59 32.60 10.78
CA GLU A 198 -19.87 32.15 10.22
C GLU A 198 -19.79 32.03 8.70
N ARG A 199 -19.25 33.07 8.03
CA ARG A 199 -19.07 33.06 6.57
C ARG A 199 -18.08 31.99 6.11
N LEU A 200 -16.94 31.82 6.78
CA LEU A 200 -15.98 30.76 6.43
C LEU A 200 -16.58 29.36 6.58
N SER A 201 -17.38 29.15 7.63
CA SER A 201 -18.10 27.89 7.85
C SER A 201 -19.19 27.66 6.80
N ALA A 202 -19.88 28.72 6.37
CA ALA A 202 -20.82 28.64 5.24
C ALA A 202 -20.11 28.33 3.91
N ILE A 203 -18.93 28.89 3.67
CA ILE A 203 -18.08 28.57 2.50
C ILE A 203 -17.68 27.09 2.53
N GLU A 204 -17.31 26.55 3.70
CA GLU A 204 -16.97 25.13 3.85
C GLU A 204 -18.18 24.22 3.58
N ALA A 205 -19.33 24.53 4.18
CA ALA A 205 -20.58 23.79 3.95
C ALA A 205 -21.01 23.85 2.47
N ALA A 206 -20.91 25.02 1.85
CA ALA A 206 -21.19 25.19 0.43
C ALA A 206 -20.23 24.33 -0.42
N ASN A 207 -18.92 24.41 -0.18
CA ASN A 207 -17.91 23.62 -0.89
C ASN A 207 -18.17 22.10 -0.80
N ALA A 208 -18.69 21.62 0.33
CA ALA A 208 -19.04 20.22 0.51
C ALA A 208 -20.30 19.81 -0.27
N ALA A 209 -21.28 20.72 -0.42
CA ALA A 209 -22.57 20.45 -1.07
C ALA A 209 -22.57 20.68 -2.59
N LEU A 210 -21.73 21.59 -3.11
CA LEU A 210 -21.68 21.94 -4.54
C LEU A 210 -21.54 20.73 -5.48
N PRO A 211 -20.68 19.72 -5.22
CA PRO A 211 -20.58 18.55 -6.11
C PRO A 211 -21.87 17.73 -6.20
N LEU A 212 -22.77 17.83 -5.20
CA LEU A 212 -23.93 16.94 -5.07
C LEU A 212 -25.25 17.58 -5.56
N SER A 213 -25.38 18.90 -5.54
CA SER A 213 -26.63 19.61 -5.90
C SER A 213 -26.43 20.57 -7.07
N SER A 214 -27.07 20.28 -8.21
CA SER A 214 -27.04 21.14 -9.40
C SER A 214 -27.82 22.45 -9.23
N SER A 215 -28.94 22.45 -8.51
CA SER A 215 -29.70 23.66 -8.19
C SER A 215 -28.91 24.58 -7.27
N PHE A 216 -28.25 24.01 -6.26
CA PHE A 216 -27.41 24.76 -5.33
C PHE A 216 -26.20 25.37 -6.04
N ARG A 217 -25.56 24.65 -6.98
CA ARG A 217 -24.47 25.19 -7.82
C ARG A 217 -24.84 26.48 -8.53
N LYS A 218 -26.00 26.51 -9.21
CA LYS A 218 -26.49 27.71 -9.91
C LYS A 218 -26.67 28.89 -8.97
N ASN A 219 -27.32 28.65 -7.82
CA ASN A 219 -27.56 29.72 -6.84
C ASN A 219 -26.25 30.27 -6.26
N VAL A 220 -25.27 29.41 -5.96
CA VAL A 220 -23.97 29.83 -5.43
C VAL A 220 -23.12 30.51 -6.50
N LEU A 221 -23.17 30.08 -7.76
CA LEU A 221 -22.47 30.72 -8.87
C LEU A 221 -22.96 32.15 -9.07
N THR A 222 -24.28 32.35 -9.21
CA THR A 222 -24.89 33.69 -9.34
C THR A 222 -24.51 34.56 -8.16
N PHE A 223 -24.65 34.04 -6.94
CA PHE A 223 -24.31 34.76 -5.72
C PHE A 223 -22.81 35.13 -5.66
N SER A 224 -21.91 34.25 -6.09
CA SER A 224 -20.46 34.48 -6.03
C SER A 224 -19.98 35.49 -7.07
N LEU A 225 -20.62 35.55 -8.25
CA LEU A 225 -20.29 36.52 -9.30
C LEU A 225 -20.76 37.95 -8.94
N GLU A 226 -21.80 38.08 -8.13
CA GLU A 226 -22.32 39.38 -7.68
C GLU A 226 -21.58 39.96 -6.46
N LYS A 227 -20.80 39.14 -5.75
CA LYS A 227 -20.29 39.44 -4.40
C LYS A 227 -18.77 39.32 -4.28
N SER A 228 -18.30 39.56 -3.06
CA SER A 228 -16.89 39.73 -2.67
C SER A 228 -15.95 38.63 -3.18
N THR A 229 -14.73 39.10 -3.46
CA THR A 229 -13.45 38.38 -3.64
C THR A 229 -13.19 37.16 -2.75
N LYS A 230 -13.76 37.11 -1.54
CA LYS A 230 -13.59 35.98 -0.62
C LYS A 230 -14.29 34.69 -1.08
N LEU A 231 -15.16 34.79 -2.08
CA LEU A 231 -15.94 33.67 -2.63
C LEU A 231 -15.28 33.00 -3.85
N CYS A 232 -14.12 33.49 -4.32
CA CYS A 232 -13.43 32.91 -5.48
C CYS A 232 -13.11 31.41 -5.32
N CYS A 233 -12.97 30.92 -4.08
CA CYS A 233 -12.73 29.50 -3.80
C CYS A 233 -13.94 28.59 -4.12
N LEU A 234 -15.16 29.14 -4.19
CA LEU A 234 -16.38 28.40 -4.53
C LEU A 234 -16.56 28.25 -6.05
N LEU A 235 -16.08 29.22 -6.83
CA LEU A 235 -16.30 29.29 -8.28
C LEU A 235 -15.90 28.01 -9.02
N PRO A 236 -14.71 27.40 -8.80
CA PRO A 236 -14.33 26.17 -9.51
C PRO A 236 -15.29 24.99 -9.31
N ARG A 237 -16.02 24.96 -8.19
CA ARG A 237 -17.00 23.90 -7.88
C ARG A 237 -18.43 24.28 -8.23
N ALA A 238 -18.71 25.57 -8.39
CA ALA A 238 -20.03 26.08 -8.75
C ALA A 238 -20.28 26.03 -10.27
N THR A 239 -19.22 26.12 -11.07
CA THR A 239 -19.29 26.03 -12.53
C THR A 239 -19.61 24.61 -13.00
N SER A 240 -20.49 24.47 -13.98
CA SER A 240 -20.93 23.18 -14.53
C SER A 240 -20.63 23.00 -16.01
N ASN A 241 -20.31 24.08 -16.73
CA ASN A 241 -20.03 24.07 -18.16
C ASN A 241 -18.89 25.06 -18.53
N MET A 242 -18.41 24.97 -19.76
CA MET A 242 -17.30 25.78 -20.27
C MET A 242 -17.59 27.29 -20.24
N THR A 243 -18.83 27.71 -20.53
CA THR A 243 -19.21 29.13 -20.54
C THR A 243 -19.19 29.73 -19.13
N GLU A 244 -19.73 29.01 -18.14
CA GLU A 244 -19.68 29.41 -16.74
C GLU A 244 -18.24 29.41 -16.23
N ALA A 245 -17.42 28.44 -16.64
CA ALA A 245 -16.01 28.36 -16.28
C ALA A 245 -15.21 29.54 -16.83
N GLN A 246 -15.46 29.95 -18.08
CA GLN A 246 -14.86 31.14 -18.68
C GLN A 246 -15.29 32.41 -17.96
N GLN A 247 -16.60 32.57 -17.69
CA GLN A 247 -17.10 33.73 -16.94
C GLN A 247 -16.48 33.82 -15.54
N ALA A 248 -16.42 32.70 -14.81
CA ALA A 248 -15.81 32.64 -13.49
C ALA A 248 -14.29 32.88 -13.54
N TRP A 249 -13.61 32.40 -14.58
CA TRP A 249 -12.18 32.66 -14.78
C TRP A 249 -11.93 34.14 -15.05
N THR A 250 -12.68 34.77 -15.95
CA THR A 250 -12.56 36.20 -16.26
C THR A 250 -12.80 37.05 -15.02
N HIS A 251 -13.82 36.72 -14.23
CA HIS A 251 -14.07 37.38 -12.96
C HIS A 251 -12.89 37.24 -11.98
N CYS A 252 -12.30 36.05 -11.86
CA CYS A 252 -11.10 35.85 -11.01
C CYS A 252 -9.89 36.65 -11.52
N ALA A 253 -9.73 36.79 -12.83
CA ALA A 253 -8.65 37.55 -13.47
C ALA A 253 -8.81 39.06 -13.23
N GLU A 254 -10.02 39.58 -13.42
CA GLU A 254 -10.37 40.96 -13.07
C GLU A 254 -10.05 41.24 -11.60
N LEU A 255 -10.46 40.35 -10.69
CA LEU A 255 -10.14 40.50 -9.28
C LEU A 255 -8.64 40.47 -8.99
N TYR A 256 -7.87 39.61 -9.69
CA TYR A 256 -6.42 39.51 -9.54
C TYR A 256 -5.71 40.83 -9.86
N GLU A 257 -6.11 41.54 -10.92
CA GLU A 257 -5.53 42.84 -11.29
C GLU A 257 -5.76 43.92 -10.23
N HIS A 258 -6.86 43.84 -9.49
CA HIS A 258 -7.21 44.80 -8.45
C HIS A 258 -6.58 44.48 -7.08
N PHE A 259 -5.94 43.32 -6.91
CA PHE A 259 -5.37 42.93 -5.61
C PHE A 259 -3.97 43.50 -5.36
N ALA A 260 -3.89 44.34 -4.34
CA ALA A 260 -2.63 44.73 -3.75
C ALA A 260 -2.01 43.63 -2.85
N ASP A 261 -2.82 42.73 -2.28
CA ASP A 261 -2.35 41.75 -1.31
C ASP A 261 -2.04 40.36 -1.91
N ASP A 262 -0.94 39.76 -1.46
CA ASP A 262 -0.46 38.45 -1.93
C ASP A 262 -1.47 37.32 -1.71
N LYS A 263 -2.26 37.36 -0.64
CA LYS A 263 -3.17 36.26 -0.27
C LYS A 263 -4.35 36.17 -1.23
N SER A 264 -4.98 37.30 -1.54
CA SER A 264 -6.08 37.37 -2.50
C SER A 264 -5.61 37.08 -3.91
N ALA A 265 -4.44 37.59 -4.31
CA ALA A 265 -3.82 37.26 -5.60
C ALA A 265 -3.58 35.75 -5.75
N VAL A 266 -2.98 35.10 -4.74
CA VAL A 266 -2.78 33.65 -4.71
C VAL A 266 -4.11 32.89 -4.73
N ALA A 267 -5.15 33.37 -4.04
CA ALA A 267 -6.46 32.75 -4.05
C ALA A 267 -7.12 32.79 -5.44
N SER A 268 -7.03 33.93 -6.15
CA SER A 268 -7.49 34.05 -7.54
C SER A 268 -6.73 33.14 -8.49
N ILE A 269 -5.38 33.14 -8.45
CA ILE A 269 -4.58 32.26 -9.29
C ILE A 269 -4.91 30.79 -9.01
N ARG A 270 -5.13 30.42 -7.75
CA ARG A 270 -5.55 29.05 -7.38
C ARG A 270 -6.92 28.70 -7.95
N ALA A 271 -7.89 29.60 -7.86
CA ALA A 271 -9.23 29.40 -8.44
C ALA A 271 -9.15 29.25 -9.97
N MET A 272 -8.45 30.17 -10.64
CA MET A 272 -8.20 30.12 -12.09
C MET A 272 -7.48 28.84 -12.53
N THR A 273 -6.47 28.40 -11.77
CA THR A 273 -5.74 27.15 -12.04
C THR A 273 -6.65 25.93 -11.86
N THR A 274 -7.53 25.95 -10.85
CA THR A 274 -8.47 24.84 -10.60
C THR A 274 -9.54 24.78 -11.67
N LEU A 275 -10.07 25.92 -12.12
CA LEU A 275 -10.97 26.03 -13.28
C LEU A 275 -10.29 25.52 -14.54
N THR A 276 -9.06 25.97 -14.80
CA THR A 276 -8.27 25.56 -15.97
C THR A 276 -8.01 24.07 -15.98
N ALA A 277 -7.69 23.48 -14.82
CA ALA A 277 -7.50 22.05 -14.70
C ALA A 277 -8.79 21.22 -14.91
N ALA A 278 -9.97 21.83 -14.74
CA ALA A 278 -11.26 21.19 -14.98
C ALA A 278 -11.78 21.42 -16.41
N TYR A 279 -11.36 22.50 -17.07
CA TYR A 279 -11.77 22.92 -18.41
C TYR A 279 -10.56 23.35 -19.26
N PRO A 280 -9.59 22.44 -19.52
CA PRO A 280 -8.35 22.79 -20.19
C PRO A 280 -8.58 23.30 -21.62
N GLU A 281 -9.54 22.72 -22.35
CA GLU A 281 -9.84 23.07 -23.76
C GLU A 281 -10.09 24.56 -24.00
N VAL A 282 -10.70 25.26 -23.04
CA VAL A 282 -11.06 26.68 -23.18
C VAL A 282 -10.09 27.59 -22.42
N LEU A 283 -9.60 27.17 -21.26
CA LEU A 283 -8.90 28.05 -20.34
C LEU A 283 -7.38 27.92 -20.40
N LEU A 284 -6.83 26.82 -20.91
CA LEU A 284 -5.39 26.52 -20.79
C LEU A 284 -4.51 27.55 -21.50
N THR A 285 -4.92 28.03 -22.68
CA THR A 285 -4.19 29.06 -23.42
C THR A 285 -4.18 30.40 -22.67
N MET A 286 -5.35 30.85 -22.21
CA MET A 286 -5.49 32.11 -21.46
C MET A 286 -4.72 32.06 -20.15
N HIS A 287 -4.86 30.95 -19.42
CA HIS A 287 -4.19 30.75 -18.15
C HIS A 287 -2.67 30.60 -18.33
N GLY A 288 -2.20 29.93 -19.38
CA GLY A 288 -0.78 29.83 -19.71
C GLY A 288 -0.13 31.20 -19.96
N GLN A 289 -0.83 32.09 -20.68
CA GLN A 289 -0.38 33.47 -20.90
C GLN A 289 -0.32 34.25 -19.58
N LEU A 290 -1.33 34.12 -18.72
CA LEU A 290 -1.33 34.73 -17.39
C LEU A 290 -0.17 34.22 -16.55
N LEU A 291 0.02 32.89 -16.42
CA LEU A 291 1.10 32.32 -15.62
C LEU A 291 2.48 32.80 -16.11
N HIS A 292 2.69 32.91 -17.42
CA HIS A 292 3.93 33.48 -17.98
C HIS A 292 4.09 34.95 -17.58
N HIS A 293 3.04 35.76 -17.76
CA HIS A 293 3.07 37.17 -17.37
C HIS A 293 3.38 37.34 -15.88
N VAL A 294 2.77 36.53 -15.02
CA VAL A 294 3.00 36.56 -13.57
C VAL A 294 4.46 36.20 -13.24
N LEU A 295 5.02 35.16 -13.87
CA LEU A 295 6.41 34.77 -13.63
C LEU A 295 7.42 35.84 -14.05
N ASP A 296 7.14 36.53 -15.16
CA ASP A 296 8.03 37.52 -15.77
C ASP A 296 7.91 38.91 -15.11
N GLN A 297 6.67 39.36 -14.84
CA GLN A 297 6.38 40.75 -14.52
C GLN A 297 5.85 40.99 -13.10
N ASP A 298 5.36 39.97 -12.37
CA ASP A 298 4.80 40.20 -11.04
C ASP A 298 5.91 40.47 -10.00
N PRO A 299 5.91 41.63 -9.33
CA PRO A 299 6.96 41.96 -8.36
C PRO A 299 6.93 41.04 -7.12
N ARG A 300 5.79 40.43 -6.80
CA ARG A 300 5.57 39.64 -5.58
C ARG A 300 6.18 38.25 -5.71
N ALA A 301 7.28 38.02 -4.98
CA ALA A 301 7.97 36.73 -5.00
C ALA A 301 7.07 35.56 -4.57
N LEU A 302 6.15 35.75 -3.61
CA LEU A 302 5.21 34.72 -3.18
C LEU A 302 4.25 34.30 -4.30
N VAL A 303 3.78 35.26 -5.10
CA VAL A 303 2.87 35.02 -6.22
C VAL A 303 3.61 34.26 -7.33
N ARG A 304 4.83 34.69 -7.68
CA ARG A 304 5.69 33.97 -8.65
C ARG A 304 5.99 32.53 -8.21
N ASN A 305 6.37 32.33 -6.95
CA ASN A 305 6.64 31.00 -6.41
C ASN A 305 5.39 30.10 -6.44
N PHE A 306 4.21 30.65 -6.10
CA PHE A 306 2.96 29.90 -6.19
C PHE A 306 2.59 29.57 -7.64
N THR A 307 2.88 30.47 -8.58
CA THR A 307 2.64 30.29 -10.02
C THR A 307 3.44 29.13 -10.59
N LEU A 308 4.68 28.92 -10.13
CA LEU A 308 5.46 27.72 -10.46
C LEU A 308 4.80 26.43 -9.93
N MET A 309 4.25 26.46 -8.71
CA MET A 309 3.51 25.32 -8.15
C MET A 309 2.21 25.05 -8.93
N ALA A 310 1.48 26.09 -9.32
CA ALA A 310 0.28 26.00 -10.14
C ALA A 310 0.59 25.41 -11.52
N THR A 311 1.72 25.81 -12.11
CA THR A 311 2.22 25.23 -13.37
C THR A 311 2.52 23.74 -13.20
N GLN A 312 3.22 23.35 -12.13
CA GLN A 312 3.46 21.94 -11.83
C GLN A 312 2.16 21.15 -11.66
N GLN A 313 1.14 21.73 -11.03
CA GLN A 313 -0.16 21.08 -10.85
C GLN A 313 -0.87 20.81 -12.19
N LEU A 314 -0.76 21.73 -13.15
CA LEU A 314 -1.31 21.54 -14.50
C LEU A 314 -0.54 20.44 -15.24
N VAL A 315 0.80 20.45 -15.14
CA VAL A 315 1.68 19.40 -15.74
C VAL A 315 1.46 18.03 -15.14
N GLY A 316 1.13 17.96 -13.86
CA GLY A 316 0.82 16.68 -13.23
C GLY A 316 -0.56 16.12 -13.57
N LYS A 317 -1.47 16.92 -14.15
CA LYS A 317 -2.86 16.55 -14.43
C LYS A 317 -3.14 16.26 -15.90
N SER A 318 -2.39 16.85 -16.83
CA SER A 318 -2.46 16.46 -18.23
C SER A 318 -2.09 14.98 -18.33
N GLY A 319 -3.00 14.16 -18.87
CA GLY A 319 -2.67 12.78 -19.19
C GLY A 319 -1.67 12.72 -20.35
N THR A 320 -1.17 11.52 -20.66
CA THR A 320 -0.11 11.30 -21.66
C THR A 320 -0.38 11.87 -23.05
N ASP A 321 -1.64 12.09 -23.43
CA ASP A 321 -2.02 12.66 -24.74
C ASP A 321 -2.22 14.19 -24.71
N GLU A 322 -2.57 14.77 -23.55
CA GLU A 322 -2.65 16.23 -23.35
C GLU A 322 -1.29 16.83 -22.95
N ASP A 323 -0.35 15.97 -22.54
CA ASP A 323 1.04 16.33 -22.27
C ASP A 323 1.67 17.03 -23.47
N ASP A 324 1.32 16.65 -24.70
CA ASP A 324 1.79 17.35 -25.89
C ASP A 324 1.22 18.76 -25.98
N GLN A 325 -0.04 19.02 -25.63
CA GLN A 325 -0.60 20.38 -25.65
C GLN A 325 -0.07 21.24 -24.52
N LEU A 326 0.08 20.70 -23.31
CA LEU A 326 0.61 21.44 -22.18
C LEU A 326 2.12 21.64 -22.31
N ALA A 327 2.87 20.64 -22.76
CA ALA A 327 4.24 20.79 -23.22
C ALA A 327 4.26 21.81 -24.36
N ASN A 328 3.37 21.77 -25.35
CA ASN A 328 3.27 22.81 -26.39
C ASN A 328 2.69 24.15 -25.90
N ILE A 329 2.28 24.33 -24.65
CA ILE A 329 1.89 25.65 -24.13
C ILE A 329 3.04 26.22 -23.30
N LEU A 330 3.72 25.36 -22.53
CA LEU A 330 4.98 25.67 -21.86
C LEU A 330 6.15 25.84 -22.87
N GLU A 331 6.13 25.08 -23.96
CA GLU A 331 7.09 25.03 -25.07
C GLU A 331 6.57 25.66 -26.37
N GLY A 332 5.29 26.02 -26.52
CA GLY A 332 4.71 26.44 -27.82
C GLY A 332 3.98 27.80 -27.90
N GLY A 333 3.81 28.58 -26.82
CA GLY A 333 3.57 30.05 -26.91
C GLY A 333 4.78 30.90 -27.41
N VAL A 334 5.04 30.93 -28.73
CA VAL A 334 6.09 31.70 -29.50
C VAL A 334 7.44 31.00 -29.85
N LEU A 335 7.50 30.45 -31.08
CA LEU A 335 8.66 30.15 -31.98
C LEU A 335 9.77 29.15 -31.55
N ILE A 336 9.77 27.99 -32.23
CA ILE A 336 10.42 26.71 -31.85
C ILE A 336 11.96 26.67 -31.92
N THR A 337 12.65 27.52 -32.67
CA THR A 337 14.13 27.47 -32.74
C THR A 337 14.85 28.34 -31.71
N ASN A 338 14.16 29.36 -31.15
CA ASN A 338 14.73 30.23 -30.12
C ASN A 338 14.48 29.69 -28.69
N ARG A 339 13.97 28.46 -28.56
CA ARG A 339 13.15 28.05 -27.40
C ARG A 339 13.66 26.91 -26.54
N ALA A 340 14.38 25.94 -27.12
CA ALA A 340 15.24 25.08 -26.31
C ALA A 340 16.18 25.96 -25.47
N LYS A 341 16.64 27.08 -26.02
CA LYS A 341 17.42 28.10 -25.30
C LYS A 341 16.64 28.77 -24.16
N LYS A 342 15.35 29.09 -24.34
CA LYS A 342 14.53 29.72 -23.29
C LYS A 342 14.08 28.75 -22.20
N ALA A 343 13.68 27.53 -22.54
CA ALA A 343 13.37 26.50 -21.54
C ALA A 343 14.64 26.10 -20.77
N HIS A 344 15.78 26.01 -21.46
CA HIS A 344 17.07 25.83 -20.83
C HIS A 344 17.44 27.04 -19.95
N ALA A 345 17.19 28.27 -20.41
CA ALA A 345 17.39 29.47 -19.60
C ALA A 345 16.48 29.47 -18.36
N LEU A 346 15.20 29.10 -18.47
CA LEU A 346 14.30 28.96 -17.32
C LEU A 346 14.74 27.84 -16.37
N LEU A 347 15.27 26.74 -16.89
CA LEU A 347 15.83 25.67 -16.06
C LEU A 347 17.15 26.08 -15.39
N GLU A 348 17.96 26.93 -16.04
CA GLU A 348 19.14 27.56 -15.47
C GLU A 348 18.76 28.60 -14.42
N ASP A 349 17.80 29.46 -14.68
CA ASP A 349 17.24 30.42 -13.73
C ASP A 349 16.62 29.70 -12.53
N ALA A 350 15.86 28.62 -12.76
CA ALA A 350 15.35 27.80 -11.69
C ALA A 350 16.48 27.03 -10.96
N SER A 351 17.58 26.69 -11.63
CA SER A 351 18.79 26.12 -11.01
C SER A 351 19.49 27.13 -10.10
N THR A 352 19.62 28.39 -10.55
CA THR A 352 20.20 29.48 -9.75
C THR A 352 19.29 29.85 -8.58
N LEU A 353 17.96 29.84 -8.78
CA LEU A 353 17.00 29.97 -7.68
C LEU A 353 17.10 28.80 -6.72
N LEU A 354 17.26 27.57 -7.22
CA LEU A 354 17.46 26.38 -6.40
C LEU A 354 18.73 26.50 -5.54
N ALA A 355 19.80 27.10 -6.08
CA ALA A 355 21.03 27.38 -5.36
C ALA A 355 20.83 28.36 -4.20
N SER A 356 19.88 29.29 -4.34
CA SER A 356 19.59 30.30 -3.32
C SER A 356 18.51 29.90 -2.29
N THR A 357 17.67 28.91 -2.62
CA THR A 357 16.47 28.59 -1.83
C THR A 357 16.69 27.45 -0.84
N THR A 358 16.24 27.66 0.40
CA THR A 358 16.18 26.61 1.43
C THR A 358 14.85 25.85 1.42
N VAL A 359 13.92 26.20 0.52
CA VAL A 359 12.55 25.68 0.52
C VAL A 359 12.50 24.30 -0.16
N GLU A 360 12.36 23.25 0.64
CA GLU A 360 12.24 21.85 0.18
C GLU A 360 11.15 21.63 -0.88
N ARG A 361 10.01 22.34 -0.75
CA ARG A 361 8.91 22.23 -1.72
C ARG A 361 9.33 22.65 -3.13
N PHE A 362 10.15 23.68 -3.24
CA PHE A 362 10.67 24.17 -4.52
C PHE A 362 11.64 23.15 -5.14
N ALA A 363 12.57 22.61 -4.34
CA ALA A 363 13.48 21.56 -4.80
C ALA A 363 12.73 20.34 -5.34
N LYS A 364 11.70 19.89 -4.61
CA LYS A 364 10.85 18.78 -5.05
C LYS A 364 10.14 19.08 -6.38
N ALA A 365 9.61 20.29 -6.55
CA ALA A 365 8.96 20.72 -7.78
C ALA A 365 9.93 20.73 -8.96
N TYR A 366 11.09 21.38 -8.79
CA TYR A 366 12.14 21.46 -9.80
C TYR A 366 12.64 20.08 -10.25
N ILE A 367 12.94 19.20 -9.30
CA ILE A 367 13.40 17.83 -9.60
C ILE A 367 12.31 17.04 -10.33
N SER A 368 11.04 17.23 -9.97
CA SER A 368 9.91 16.61 -10.68
C SER A 368 9.85 17.08 -12.14
N VAL A 369 10.06 18.37 -12.39
CA VAL A 369 10.10 18.93 -13.74
C VAL A 369 11.26 18.33 -14.54
N ILE A 370 12.49 18.33 -14.01
CA ILE A 370 13.65 17.74 -14.70
C ILE A 370 13.44 16.25 -14.95
N SER A 371 12.91 15.51 -13.98
CA SER A 371 12.63 14.08 -14.13
C SER A 371 11.63 13.81 -15.26
N ASN A 372 10.60 14.66 -15.40
CA ASN A 372 9.63 14.54 -16.48
C ASN A 372 10.25 14.89 -17.83
N VAL A 373 11.08 15.94 -17.91
CA VAL A 373 11.83 16.28 -19.13
C VAL A 373 12.76 15.12 -19.53
N ALA A 374 13.48 14.53 -18.57
CA ALA A 374 14.32 13.36 -18.81
C ALA A 374 13.51 12.17 -19.34
N ARG A 375 12.34 11.90 -18.74
CA ARG A 375 11.41 10.85 -19.19
C ARG A 375 10.95 11.07 -20.62
N GLN A 376 10.51 12.29 -20.98
CA GLN A 376 10.06 12.60 -22.34
C GLN A 376 11.18 12.47 -23.38
N LYS A 377 12.40 12.87 -23.03
CA LYS A 377 13.58 12.62 -23.88
C LYS A 377 13.90 11.14 -24.07
N LEU A 378 13.69 10.31 -23.04
CA LEU A 378 13.87 8.86 -23.11
C LEU A 378 12.75 8.18 -23.91
N LEU A 379 11.51 8.69 -23.88
CA LEU A 379 10.40 8.20 -24.70
C LEU A 379 10.60 8.52 -26.18
N SER A 380 11.13 9.70 -26.50
CA SER A 380 11.38 10.15 -27.87
C SER A 380 12.65 9.57 -28.51
N ALA A 381 13.27 8.55 -27.88
CA ALA A 381 14.61 8.01 -28.15
C ALA A 381 14.80 7.30 -29.53
N LYS A 382 14.48 8.00 -30.62
CA LYS A 382 15.27 7.96 -31.86
C LYS A 382 16.56 8.79 -31.73
N THR A 383 16.77 9.47 -30.61
CA THR A 383 17.93 10.34 -30.35
C THR A 383 19.20 9.55 -30.01
N THR A 384 20.34 10.11 -30.39
CA THR A 384 21.67 9.47 -30.41
C THR A 384 22.36 9.27 -29.03
N SER A 385 21.77 9.68 -27.91
CA SER A 385 22.35 9.44 -26.57
C SER A 385 21.33 9.60 -25.42
N PRO A 386 20.69 8.51 -24.93
CA PRO A 386 19.77 8.57 -23.79
C PRO A 386 20.43 9.08 -22.49
N GLU A 387 21.76 9.00 -22.40
CA GLU A 387 22.57 9.37 -21.23
C GLU A 387 22.46 10.87 -20.89
N CYS A 388 22.48 11.75 -21.89
CA CYS A 388 22.40 13.20 -21.71
C CYS A 388 21.07 13.64 -21.04
N SER A 389 20.04 12.80 -21.09
CA SER A 389 18.73 13.11 -20.52
C SER A 389 18.74 13.12 -18.99
N VAL A 390 19.65 12.38 -18.35
CA VAL A 390 19.75 12.28 -16.88
C VAL A 390 20.92 13.06 -16.28
N ASP A 391 21.80 13.63 -17.10
CA ASP A 391 22.98 14.36 -16.64
C ASP A 391 22.63 15.55 -15.75
N ASN A 392 21.56 16.29 -16.05
CA ASN A 392 21.09 17.39 -15.20
C ASN A 392 20.74 16.92 -13.78
N LEU A 393 20.17 15.72 -13.63
CA LEU A 393 19.91 15.13 -12.32
C LEU A 393 21.22 14.70 -11.64
N LEU A 394 22.14 14.09 -12.37
CA LEU A 394 23.44 13.66 -11.82
C LEU A 394 24.32 14.83 -11.39
N VAL A 395 24.28 15.95 -12.10
CA VAL A 395 24.98 17.20 -11.75
C VAL A 395 24.49 17.73 -10.39
N LEU A 396 23.20 17.62 -10.08
CA LEU A 396 22.65 18.01 -8.77
C LEU A 396 23.16 17.13 -7.61
N LEU A 397 23.72 15.95 -7.89
CA LEU A 397 24.37 15.08 -6.90
C LEU A 397 25.88 15.34 -6.76
N HIS A 398 26.45 16.23 -7.58
CA HIS A 398 27.86 16.55 -7.53
C HIS A 398 28.20 17.28 -6.21
N PRO A 399 29.33 16.97 -5.53
CA PRO A 399 29.69 17.62 -4.26
C PRO A 399 29.83 19.14 -4.32
N ARG A 400 30.12 19.67 -5.52
CA ARG A 400 30.24 21.12 -5.78
C ARG A 400 28.94 21.77 -6.26
N ALA A 401 27.83 21.04 -6.33
CA ALA A 401 26.55 21.63 -6.70
C ALA A 401 26.09 22.60 -5.60
N ALA A 402 25.62 23.78 -5.99
CA ALA A 402 25.19 24.81 -5.04
C ALA A 402 23.99 24.40 -4.18
N VAL A 403 23.27 23.33 -4.57
CA VAL A 403 22.04 22.84 -3.94
C VAL A 403 22.32 21.57 -3.13
N ALA A 404 23.13 21.69 -2.07
CA ALA A 404 23.53 20.55 -1.25
C ALA A 404 22.61 20.31 -0.04
N THR A 405 21.29 20.44 -0.18
CA THR A 405 20.37 20.06 0.90
C THR A 405 20.01 18.58 0.85
N LYS A 406 19.94 17.92 2.01
CA LYS A 406 19.56 16.51 2.19
C LYS A 406 18.32 16.10 1.39
N SER A 407 17.28 16.93 1.44
CA SER A 407 15.99 16.64 0.79
C SER A 407 16.11 16.65 -0.73
N THR A 408 16.86 17.60 -1.30
CA THR A 408 17.15 17.68 -2.74
C THR A 408 17.79 16.40 -3.24
N TRP A 409 18.86 15.92 -2.60
CA TRP A 409 19.51 14.67 -3.03
C TRP A 409 18.60 13.46 -2.96
N ASN A 410 17.80 13.34 -1.90
CA ASN A 410 16.86 12.23 -1.78
C ASN A 410 15.78 12.29 -2.88
N HIS A 411 15.32 13.47 -3.26
CA HIS A 411 14.40 13.64 -4.38
C HIS A 411 15.05 13.33 -5.72
N VAL A 412 16.29 13.78 -5.97
CA VAL A 412 17.04 13.48 -7.19
C VAL A 412 17.29 11.98 -7.32
N LEU A 413 17.78 11.34 -6.26
CA LEU A 413 18.03 9.91 -6.22
C LEU A 413 16.75 9.10 -6.40
N SER A 414 15.63 9.55 -5.81
CA SER A 414 14.32 8.94 -6.04
C SER A 414 13.84 9.09 -7.48
N ALA A 415 14.09 10.23 -8.11
CA ALA A 415 13.77 10.46 -9.52
C ALA A 415 14.62 9.58 -10.44
N LEU A 416 15.93 9.51 -10.20
CA LEU A 416 16.84 8.62 -10.93
C LEU A 416 16.45 7.15 -10.78
N ALA A 417 16.09 6.71 -9.58
CA ALA A 417 15.63 5.35 -9.36
C ALA A 417 14.33 5.02 -10.12
N ARG A 418 13.40 5.98 -10.22
CA ARG A 418 12.18 5.80 -11.03
C ARG A 418 12.50 5.75 -12.52
N LEU A 419 13.33 6.67 -13.02
CA LEU A 419 13.75 6.65 -14.43
C LEU A 419 14.51 5.37 -14.77
N TYR A 420 15.37 4.91 -13.87
CA TYR A 420 16.08 3.65 -14.01
C TYR A 420 15.13 2.46 -14.04
N GLN A 421 14.14 2.45 -13.15
CA GLN A 421 13.07 1.46 -13.22
C GLN A 421 12.43 1.56 -14.59
N ASP A 422 11.88 2.71 -14.97
CA ASP A 422 11.17 2.91 -16.24
C ASP A 422 11.98 2.48 -17.50
N TYR A 423 13.31 2.68 -17.48
CA TYR A 423 14.21 2.45 -18.63
C TYR A 423 15.52 1.72 -18.22
N PRO A 424 15.45 0.46 -17.76
CA PRO A 424 16.61 -0.18 -17.15
C PRO A 424 17.68 -0.50 -18.18
N GLU A 425 17.29 -0.90 -19.40
CA GLU A 425 18.23 -1.24 -20.47
C GLU A 425 19.05 -0.03 -20.95
N LEU A 426 18.45 1.16 -20.96
CA LEU A 426 19.09 2.39 -21.42
C LEU A 426 19.97 3.03 -20.34
N LEU A 427 19.53 2.99 -19.07
CA LEU A 427 20.16 3.76 -18.00
C LEU A 427 21.05 2.93 -17.08
N ALA A 428 20.94 1.60 -17.07
CA ALA A 428 21.52 0.79 -15.99
C ALA A 428 23.01 0.96 -15.79
N THR A 429 23.76 0.74 -16.87
CA THR A 429 25.21 0.83 -16.87
C THR A 429 25.67 2.27 -16.65
N TYR A 430 25.03 3.23 -17.34
CA TYR A 430 25.42 4.64 -17.28
C TYR A 430 25.22 5.23 -15.88
N VAL A 431 24.01 5.15 -15.33
CA VAL A 431 23.68 5.71 -14.01
C VAL A 431 24.52 5.05 -12.92
N SER A 432 24.70 3.73 -12.95
CA SER A 432 25.53 3.02 -11.97
C SER A 432 26.99 3.47 -12.04
N SER A 433 27.56 3.62 -13.25
CA SER A 433 28.93 4.13 -13.44
C SER A 433 29.07 5.54 -12.87
N ARG A 434 28.14 6.44 -13.19
CA ARG A 434 28.17 7.82 -12.71
C ARG A 434 27.99 7.92 -11.19
N LEU A 435 27.13 7.10 -10.59
CA LEU A 435 27.00 7.07 -9.13
C LEU A 435 28.27 6.54 -8.45
N ILE A 436 28.96 5.56 -9.04
CA ILE A 436 30.26 5.07 -8.55
C ILE A 436 31.33 6.15 -8.71
N GLU A 437 31.39 6.85 -9.84
CA GLU A 437 32.28 7.99 -10.05
C GLU A 437 32.03 9.09 -9.01
N LEU A 438 30.76 9.41 -8.74
CA LEU A 438 30.35 10.40 -7.74
C LEU A 438 30.77 10.03 -6.30
N LEU A 439 31.00 8.74 -6.00
CA LEU A 439 31.56 8.27 -4.72
C LEU A 439 33.07 8.43 -4.63
N LEU A 440 33.77 8.52 -5.76
CA LEU A 440 35.22 8.72 -5.85
C LEU A 440 35.62 10.19 -5.71
N ILE A 441 34.71 11.12 -6.00
CA ILE A 441 34.99 12.56 -5.92
C ILE A 441 35.28 12.96 -4.45
N PRO A 442 36.43 13.61 -4.16
CA PRO A 442 36.74 14.11 -2.83
C PRO A 442 35.67 15.08 -2.32
N THR A 443 35.27 14.92 -1.07
CA THR A 443 34.25 15.75 -0.39
C THR A 443 34.84 16.67 0.68
N GLU A 444 36.12 17.03 0.56
CA GLU A 444 36.86 17.86 1.52
C GLU A 444 36.20 19.23 1.79
N ASN A 445 35.47 19.76 0.80
CA ASN A 445 34.75 21.03 0.90
C ASN A 445 33.35 20.91 1.52
N LEU A 446 32.86 19.69 1.80
CA LEU A 446 31.57 19.47 2.42
C LEU A 446 31.73 19.18 3.91
N GLU A 447 30.76 19.62 4.71
CA GLU A 447 30.66 19.21 6.10
C GLU A 447 30.64 17.67 6.19
N PRO A 448 31.41 17.04 7.10
CA PRO A 448 31.50 15.58 7.18
C PRO A 448 30.14 14.87 7.29
N ALA A 449 29.18 15.45 8.03
CA ALA A 449 27.83 14.92 8.16
C ALA A 449 27.07 14.89 6.83
N ILE A 450 27.20 15.96 6.04
CA ILE A 450 26.61 16.11 4.72
C ILE A 450 27.24 15.12 3.73
N SER A 451 28.57 14.98 3.77
CA SER A 451 29.33 13.99 2.98
C SER A 451 28.88 12.56 3.28
N LYS A 452 28.81 12.16 4.56
CA LYS A 452 28.35 10.83 5.00
C LYS A 452 26.94 10.54 4.47
N LEU A 453 26.01 11.46 4.71
CA LEU A 453 24.63 11.34 4.28
C LEU A 453 24.49 11.17 2.76
N ARG A 454 25.24 11.95 1.97
CA ARG A 454 25.27 11.82 0.51
C ARG A 454 25.70 10.42 0.08
N ARG A 455 26.82 9.93 0.63
CA ARG A 455 27.35 8.59 0.34
C ARG A 455 26.33 7.52 0.71
N THR A 456 25.73 7.61 1.89
CA THR A 456 24.67 6.72 2.36
C THR A 456 23.48 6.69 1.40
N SER A 457 22.99 7.85 0.94
CA SER A 457 21.88 7.91 -0.01
C SER A 457 22.26 7.30 -1.38
N ILE A 458 23.48 7.53 -1.88
CA ILE A 458 23.96 6.90 -3.13
C ILE A 458 24.02 5.38 -3.00
N PHE A 459 24.63 4.86 -1.92
CA PHE A 459 24.67 3.41 -1.68
C PHE A 459 23.27 2.82 -1.48
N LYS A 460 22.35 3.54 -0.84
CA LYS A 460 20.96 3.08 -0.71
C LYS A 460 20.32 2.89 -2.09
N VAL A 461 20.54 3.79 -3.04
CA VAL A 461 20.04 3.62 -4.41
C VAL A 461 20.71 2.44 -5.10
N LEU A 462 22.05 2.40 -5.12
CA LEU A 462 22.83 1.31 -5.73
C LEU A 462 22.43 -0.07 -5.18
N GLY A 463 22.23 -0.18 -3.86
CA GLY A 463 21.96 -1.45 -3.18
C GLY A 463 20.50 -1.81 -3.02
N THR A 464 19.52 -0.95 -3.31
CA THR A 464 18.09 -1.28 -3.11
C THR A 464 17.16 -0.98 -4.28
N GLN A 465 17.55 -0.10 -5.19
CA GLN A 465 16.66 0.41 -6.25
C GLN A 465 17.16 0.14 -7.66
N LEU A 466 18.46 -0.11 -7.83
CA LEU A 466 19.06 -0.38 -9.13
C LEU A 466 19.25 -1.89 -9.36
N ARG A 467 19.21 -2.30 -10.64
CA ARG A 467 19.72 -3.61 -11.06
C ARG A 467 21.25 -3.60 -10.86
N PRO A 468 21.86 -4.74 -10.53
CA PRO A 468 23.30 -4.84 -10.48
C PRO A 468 23.95 -4.30 -11.77
N PRO A 469 25.07 -3.57 -11.68
CA PRO A 469 25.80 -3.16 -12.86
C PRO A 469 26.48 -4.35 -13.55
N VAL A 470 27.01 -4.14 -14.75
CA VAL A 470 27.85 -5.14 -15.43
C VAL A 470 29.03 -5.57 -14.55
N VAL A 471 29.40 -6.85 -14.61
CA VAL A 471 30.44 -7.47 -13.77
C VAL A 471 31.77 -6.69 -13.79
N SER A 472 32.15 -6.13 -14.94
CA SER A 472 33.37 -5.31 -15.06
C SER A 472 33.34 -4.03 -14.22
N LEU A 473 32.16 -3.42 -14.04
CA LEU A 473 31.97 -2.26 -13.19
C LEU A 473 31.88 -2.68 -11.70
N ILE A 474 31.32 -3.85 -11.41
CA ILE A 474 31.34 -4.44 -10.05
C ILE A 474 32.78 -4.65 -9.58
N HIS A 475 33.64 -5.27 -10.40
CA HIS A 475 35.05 -5.49 -10.03
C HIS A 475 35.79 -4.17 -9.74
N LYS A 476 35.50 -3.10 -10.48
CA LYS A 476 36.04 -1.76 -10.21
C LYS A 476 35.46 -1.11 -8.95
N GLY A 477 34.20 -1.42 -8.63
CA GLY A 477 33.49 -0.87 -7.48
C GLY A 477 33.80 -1.56 -6.15
N LEU A 478 34.15 -2.85 -6.14
CA LEU A 478 34.39 -3.63 -4.92
C LEU A 478 35.49 -3.02 -4.01
N PRO A 479 36.64 -2.54 -4.52
CA PRO A 479 37.62 -1.85 -3.68
C PRO A 479 37.07 -0.58 -3.03
N ILE A 480 36.13 0.11 -3.69
CA ILE A 480 35.46 1.29 -3.13
C ILE A 480 34.56 0.88 -1.97
N LEU A 481 33.79 -0.21 -2.12
CA LEU A 481 32.97 -0.76 -1.03
C LEU A 481 33.85 -1.17 0.15
N LEU A 482 34.96 -1.87 -0.07
CA LEU A 482 35.89 -2.26 1.00
C LEU A 482 36.44 -1.03 1.73
N LYS A 483 36.90 -0.02 0.98
CA LYS A 483 37.35 1.26 1.56
C LYS A 483 36.23 1.91 2.38
N GLU A 484 35.00 1.88 1.89
CA GLU A 484 33.86 2.43 2.61
C GLU A 484 33.61 1.70 3.92
N VAL A 485 33.51 0.37 3.91
CA VAL A 485 33.31 -0.45 5.13
C VAL A 485 34.39 -0.14 6.17
N LEU A 486 35.66 -0.09 5.76
CA LEU A 486 36.80 0.23 6.64
C LEU A 486 36.76 1.65 7.22
N THR A 487 36.04 2.58 6.60
CA THR A 487 35.92 3.97 7.05
C THR A 487 34.59 4.28 7.73
N VAL A 488 33.69 3.31 7.87
CA VAL A 488 32.43 3.53 8.58
C VAL A 488 32.71 3.62 10.08
N GLU A 489 32.31 4.74 10.68
CA GLU A 489 32.35 4.93 12.13
C GLU A 489 31.30 4.06 12.83
N LEU A 490 31.59 3.64 14.07
CA LEU A 490 30.70 2.82 14.90
C LEU A 490 29.25 3.34 14.96
N MET A 491 29.06 4.67 14.93
CA MET A 491 27.74 5.31 15.08
C MET A 491 26.96 5.47 13.76
N ASP A 492 27.50 5.05 12.60
CA ASP A 492 26.87 5.25 11.28
C ASP A 492 26.31 3.94 10.68
N ALA A 493 25.51 3.23 11.49
CA ALA A 493 24.83 2.01 11.06
C ALA A 493 24.03 2.15 9.74
N PRO A 494 23.33 3.27 9.44
CA PRO A 494 22.65 3.43 8.16
C PRO A 494 23.59 3.39 6.95
N ARG A 495 24.80 3.95 7.07
CA ARG A 495 25.82 3.87 6.01
C ARG A 495 26.32 2.46 5.83
N LEU A 496 26.66 1.77 6.93
CA LEU A 496 27.09 0.37 6.88
C LEU A 496 26.05 -0.52 6.19
N GLN A 497 24.77 -0.37 6.57
CA GLN A 497 23.65 -1.11 5.97
C GLN A 497 23.49 -0.81 4.47
N ALA A 498 23.65 0.44 4.04
CA ALA A 498 23.58 0.82 2.63
C ALA A 498 24.74 0.23 1.81
N VAL A 499 25.96 0.26 2.36
CA VAL A 499 27.16 -0.34 1.75
C VAL A 499 27.00 -1.85 1.65
N ALA A 500 26.58 -2.51 2.74
CA ALA A 500 26.36 -3.96 2.76
C ALA A 500 25.24 -4.39 1.80
N ALA A 501 24.13 -3.65 1.72
CA ALA A 501 23.07 -3.94 0.75
C ALA A 501 23.56 -3.87 -0.70
N THR A 502 24.48 -2.93 -1.00
CA THR A 502 25.14 -2.83 -2.31
C THR A 502 26.08 -4.00 -2.53
N PHE A 503 26.90 -4.34 -1.54
CA PHE A 503 27.81 -5.49 -1.58
C PHE A 503 27.07 -6.80 -1.86
N PHE A 504 26.04 -7.13 -1.08
CA PHE A 504 25.28 -8.38 -1.27
C PHE A 504 24.65 -8.47 -2.66
N LEU A 505 24.12 -7.35 -3.16
CA LEU A 505 23.54 -7.28 -4.50
C LEU A 505 24.60 -7.54 -5.60
N TRP A 506 25.81 -7.02 -5.43
CA TRP A 506 26.89 -7.17 -6.41
C TRP A 506 27.53 -8.55 -6.38
N VAL A 507 27.76 -9.11 -5.19
CA VAL A 507 28.32 -10.46 -5.03
C VAL A 507 27.43 -11.50 -5.70
N GLN A 508 26.11 -11.35 -5.57
CA GLN A 508 25.14 -12.25 -6.19
C GLN A 508 25.31 -12.37 -7.72
N GLU A 509 25.69 -11.30 -8.43
CA GLU A 509 25.98 -11.40 -9.87
C GLU A 509 27.35 -12.02 -10.16
N THR A 510 28.36 -11.71 -9.34
CA THR A 510 29.72 -12.22 -9.57
C THR A 510 29.81 -13.74 -9.43
N THR A 511 29.01 -14.34 -8.55
CA THR A 511 28.97 -15.80 -8.35
C THR A 511 28.57 -16.56 -9.61
N PHE A 512 27.77 -15.96 -10.50
CA PHE A 512 27.29 -16.62 -11.73
C PHE A 512 28.20 -16.39 -12.93
N ALA A 513 29.04 -15.36 -12.89
CA ALA A 513 29.93 -15.02 -13.98
C ALA A 513 31.04 -16.07 -14.21
N ASN A 514 31.24 -17.03 -13.28
CA ASN A 514 32.10 -18.22 -13.41
C ASN A 514 33.40 -17.99 -14.21
N THR A 515 34.09 -16.89 -13.92
CA THR A 515 35.45 -16.68 -14.44
C THR A 515 36.40 -17.16 -13.36
N ASP A 516 37.03 -18.32 -13.60
CA ASP A 516 38.01 -18.94 -12.70
C ASP A 516 39.25 -18.06 -12.42
N GLU A 517 39.35 -16.89 -13.05
CA GLU A 517 40.60 -16.11 -13.15
C GLU A 517 40.77 -14.99 -12.11
N ASP A 518 39.74 -14.50 -11.40
CA ASP A 518 39.92 -13.34 -10.50
C ASP A 518 40.05 -13.72 -9.00
N LYS A 519 41.21 -14.28 -8.64
CA LYS A 519 41.60 -14.49 -7.23
C LYS A 519 41.55 -13.19 -6.41
N GLY A 520 41.76 -12.04 -7.03
CA GLY A 520 41.73 -10.72 -6.39
C GLY A 520 40.32 -10.37 -5.91
N THR A 521 39.32 -10.51 -6.79
CA THR A 521 37.92 -10.28 -6.44
C THR A 521 37.44 -11.19 -5.31
N LYS A 522 37.75 -12.50 -5.35
CA LYS A 522 37.38 -13.42 -4.26
C LYS A 522 38.00 -13.01 -2.91
N ARG A 523 39.24 -12.54 -2.92
CA ARG A 523 39.91 -12.03 -1.73
C ARG A 523 39.23 -10.77 -1.20
N THR A 524 38.92 -9.80 -2.05
CA THR A 524 38.22 -8.57 -1.65
C THR A 524 36.83 -8.88 -1.08
N ILE A 525 36.09 -9.82 -1.65
CA ILE A 525 34.80 -10.27 -1.12
C ILE A 525 34.96 -10.84 0.29
N ALA A 526 35.92 -11.75 0.50
CA ALA A 526 36.19 -12.34 1.82
C ALA A 526 36.63 -11.28 2.85
N GLU A 527 37.44 -10.31 2.44
CA GLU A 527 37.86 -9.18 3.29
C GLU A 527 36.65 -8.32 3.70
N ILE A 528 35.72 -8.01 2.78
CA ILE A 528 34.48 -7.28 3.12
C ILE A 528 33.62 -8.09 4.09
N GLU A 529 33.42 -9.39 3.84
CA GLU A 529 32.64 -10.26 4.74
C GLU A 529 33.25 -10.31 6.15
N GLN A 530 34.57 -10.43 6.25
CA GLN A 530 35.28 -10.39 7.52
C GLN A 530 35.08 -9.06 8.25
N GLN A 531 35.11 -7.93 7.53
CA GLN A 531 34.82 -6.63 8.14
C GLN A 531 33.36 -6.56 8.61
N LEU A 532 32.38 -7.00 7.81
CA LEU A 532 30.98 -7.01 8.24
C LEU A 532 30.74 -7.89 9.48
N LEU A 533 31.59 -8.88 9.77
CA LEU A 533 31.52 -9.69 10.99
C LEU A 533 32.16 -9.04 12.22
N ASN A 534 32.95 -7.98 12.04
CA ASN A 534 33.63 -7.29 13.12
C ASN A 534 32.59 -6.72 14.13
N PRO A 535 32.60 -7.16 15.40
CA PRO A 535 31.67 -6.64 16.41
C PRO A 535 31.82 -5.14 16.64
N GLU A 536 33.00 -4.56 16.38
CA GLU A 536 33.29 -3.12 16.57
C GLU A 536 32.57 -2.20 15.57
N HIS A 537 31.84 -2.74 14.58
CA HIS A 537 31.03 -1.94 13.67
C HIS A 537 29.57 -1.77 14.11
N TYR A 538 29.17 -2.39 15.22
CA TYR A 538 27.79 -2.38 15.68
C TYR A 538 27.70 -1.78 17.08
N GLU A 539 26.88 -0.74 17.25
CA GLU A 539 26.59 -0.16 18.56
C GLU A 539 25.73 -1.12 19.39
N SER A 540 24.89 -1.92 18.72
CA SER A 540 23.97 -2.85 19.39
C SER A 540 23.73 -4.15 18.63
N HIS A 541 23.29 -5.17 19.36
CA HIS A 541 22.81 -6.44 18.78
C HIS A 541 21.63 -6.25 17.82
N ALA A 542 20.84 -5.17 17.96
CA ALA A 542 19.73 -4.86 17.05
C ALA A 542 20.24 -4.45 15.66
N GLU A 543 21.35 -3.72 15.58
CA GLU A 543 21.96 -3.33 14.31
C GLU A 543 22.59 -4.54 13.61
N ARG A 544 23.27 -5.40 14.38
CA ARG A 544 23.80 -6.67 13.89
C ARG A 544 22.69 -7.59 13.37
N TYR A 545 21.55 -7.62 14.04
CA TYR A 545 20.36 -8.33 13.56
C TYR A 545 19.82 -7.75 12.24
N GLU A 546 19.73 -6.42 12.11
CA GLU A 546 19.30 -5.80 10.84
C GLU A 546 20.29 -6.09 9.71
N MET A 547 21.59 -6.16 9.98
CA MET A 547 22.58 -6.61 9.01
C MET A 547 22.35 -8.08 8.60
N ALA A 548 22.14 -8.98 9.56
CA ALA A 548 21.86 -10.37 9.26
C ALA A 548 20.58 -10.54 8.44
N LYS A 549 19.53 -9.78 8.76
CA LYS A 549 18.29 -9.72 7.97
C LYS A 549 18.53 -9.23 6.55
N LEU A 550 19.36 -8.20 6.35
CA LEU A 550 19.76 -7.75 5.01
C LEU A 550 20.51 -8.84 4.24
N ALA A 551 21.44 -9.55 4.90
CA ALA A 551 22.15 -10.67 4.31
C ALA A 551 21.19 -11.80 3.91
N ILE A 552 20.23 -12.18 4.76
CA ILE A 552 19.20 -13.19 4.43
C ILE A 552 18.35 -12.75 3.24
N LEU A 553 17.86 -11.50 3.23
CA LEU A 553 17.03 -10.98 2.14
C LEU A 553 17.77 -10.94 0.79
N ARG A 554 19.09 -10.99 0.82
CA ARG A 554 19.97 -11.01 -0.36
C ARG A 554 20.59 -12.38 -0.64
N GLY A 555 20.25 -13.40 0.16
CA GLY A 555 20.72 -14.76 -0.07
C GLY A 555 22.09 -15.10 0.52
N SER A 556 22.72 -14.20 1.28
CA SER A 556 24.02 -14.41 1.92
C SER A 556 23.87 -15.17 3.25
N PHE A 557 23.36 -16.40 3.20
CA PHE A 557 23.01 -17.19 4.40
C PHE A 557 24.20 -17.56 5.28
N SER A 558 25.39 -17.79 4.70
CA SER A 558 26.61 -18.10 5.48
C SER A 558 27.01 -16.92 6.38
N LEU A 559 27.04 -15.70 5.83
CA LEU A 559 27.31 -14.49 6.59
C LEU A 559 26.21 -14.21 7.62
N ALA A 560 24.94 -14.37 7.22
CA ALA A 560 23.81 -14.19 8.11
C ALA A 560 23.83 -15.14 9.32
N LEU A 561 24.23 -16.40 9.11
CA LEU A 561 24.37 -17.41 10.16
C LEU A 561 25.34 -16.92 11.25
N GLN A 562 26.53 -16.47 10.85
CA GLN A 562 27.57 -15.96 11.75
C GLN A 562 27.14 -14.66 12.46
N LEU A 563 26.40 -13.78 11.77
CA LEU A 563 25.87 -12.57 12.39
C LEU A 563 24.79 -12.89 13.43
N ILE A 564 23.91 -13.85 13.16
CA ILE A 564 22.80 -14.26 14.05
C ILE A 564 23.29 -15.02 15.26
N GLU A 565 24.30 -15.89 15.11
CA GLU A 565 24.84 -16.70 16.21
C GLU A 565 25.20 -15.84 17.43
N THR A 566 25.87 -14.70 17.20
CA THR A 566 26.21 -13.76 18.27
C THR A 566 24.98 -13.11 18.91
N VAL A 567 23.93 -12.83 18.13
CA VAL A 567 22.69 -12.20 18.63
C VAL A 567 21.82 -13.21 19.38
N VAL A 568 21.83 -14.48 18.98
CA VAL A 568 21.16 -15.59 19.67
C VAL A 568 21.77 -15.79 21.06
N ALA A 569 23.10 -15.76 21.16
CA ALA A 569 23.82 -15.96 22.41
C ALA A 569 23.53 -14.88 23.46
N SER A 570 23.15 -13.67 23.03
CA SER A 570 22.90 -12.52 23.91
C SER A 570 21.42 -12.26 24.21
N THR A 571 20.50 -13.14 23.80
CA THR A 571 19.06 -12.90 23.91
C THR A 571 18.45 -13.51 25.18
N ASP A 572 17.84 -12.65 26.01
CA ASP A 572 17.15 -13.05 27.25
C ASP A 572 15.65 -13.32 27.08
N SER A 573 15.05 -12.93 25.95
CA SER A 573 13.61 -13.12 25.70
C SER A 573 13.33 -14.49 25.09
N GLU A 574 12.44 -15.28 25.68
CA GLU A 574 12.08 -16.61 25.14
C GLU A 574 11.45 -16.53 23.76
N CYS A 575 10.48 -15.64 23.56
CA CYS A 575 9.78 -15.45 22.27
C CYS A 575 10.76 -14.98 21.18
N PHE A 576 11.57 -13.95 21.48
CA PHE A 576 12.55 -13.46 20.52
C PHE A 576 13.69 -14.46 20.29
N GLY A 577 14.12 -15.17 21.34
CA GLY A 577 15.12 -16.21 21.26
C GLY A 577 14.65 -17.38 20.40
N GLY A 578 13.38 -17.78 20.51
CA GLY A 578 12.75 -18.74 19.60
C GLY A 578 12.78 -18.26 18.15
N TRP A 579 12.44 -16.99 17.88
CA TRP A 579 12.53 -16.38 16.55
C TRP A 579 13.98 -16.39 16.00
N LEU A 580 14.96 -15.98 16.79
CA LEU A 580 16.36 -15.95 16.37
C LEU A 580 16.93 -17.34 16.14
N ARG A 581 16.59 -18.33 16.97
CA ARG A 581 16.96 -19.74 16.75
C ARG A 581 16.33 -20.31 15.50
N ALA A 582 15.09 -19.91 15.18
CA ALA A 582 14.48 -20.26 13.91
C ALA A 582 15.27 -19.68 12.73
N LEU A 583 15.62 -18.39 12.76
CA LEU A 583 16.43 -17.77 11.71
C LEU A 583 17.82 -18.41 11.59
N HIS A 584 18.45 -18.76 12.71
CA HIS A 584 19.73 -19.46 12.72
C HIS A 584 19.63 -20.82 12.02
N ALA A 585 18.64 -21.65 12.40
CA ALA A 585 18.41 -22.96 11.79
C ALA A 585 18.06 -22.85 10.28
N LEU A 586 17.35 -21.80 9.89
CA LEU A 586 17.07 -21.50 8.48
C LEU A 586 18.36 -21.16 7.72
N CYS A 587 19.21 -20.29 8.25
CA CYS A 587 20.48 -19.92 7.64
C CYS A 587 21.44 -21.12 7.57
N GLU A 588 21.45 -21.98 8.60
CA GLU A 588 22.23 -23.22 8.60
C GLU A 588 21.78 -24.16 7.47
N ALA A 589 20.47 -24.32 7.27
CA ALA A 589 19.95 -25.15 6.18
C ALA A 589 20.31 -24.59 4.80
N GLU A 590 20.04 -23.30 4.57
CA GLU A 590 20.20 -22.67 3.26
C GLU A 590 21.68 -22.46 2.90
N SER A 591 22.54 -22.16 3.87
CA SER A 591 23.99 -22.06 3.63
C SER A 591 24.59 -23.39 3.19
N ARG A 592 24.21 -24.52 3.81
CA ARG A 592 24.63 -25.87 3.39
C ARG A 592 24.14 -26.21 1.99
N ILE A 593 22.86 -25.97 1.69
CA ILE A 593 22.31 -26.22 0.35
C ILE A 593 23.10 -25.44 -0.72
N ALA A 594 23.44 -24.17 -0.44
CA ALA A 594 24.18 -23.33 -1.36
C ALA A 594 25.67 -23.74 -1.49
N SER A 595 26.35 -24.09 -0.39
CA SER A 595 27.76 -24.50 -0.42
C SER A 595 27.95 -25.83 -1.10
N ASP A 596 27.09 -26.79 -0.78
CA ASP A 596 27.23 -28.16 -1.21
C ASP A 596 26.69 -28.30 -2.64
N GLN A 597 25.74 -27.44 -3.05
CA GLN A 597 24.97 -27.52 -4.30
C GLN A 597 24.08 -28.76 -4.38
N PHE A 598 23.78 -29.40 -3.25
CA PHE A 598 22.82 -30.50 -3.15
C PHE A 598 22.08 -30.49 -1.81
N VAL A 599 21.01 -31.30 -1.71
CA VAL A 599 20.17 -31.34 -0.52
C VAL A 599 20.56 -32.52 0.36
N HIS A 600 20.96 -32.19 1.57
CA HIS A 600 21.27 -33.14 2.64
C HIS A 600 20.10 -33.33 3.61
N LEU A 601 20.09 -34.48 4.32
CA LEU A 601 19.13 -34.73 5.40
C LEU A 601 19.29 -33.71 6.54
N GLU A 602 20.51 -33.26 6.82
CA GLU A 602 20.82 -32.24 7.81
C GLU A 602 20.14 -30.90 7.48
N SER A 603 20.05 -30.52 6.20
CA SER A 603 19.36 -29.31 5.76
C SER A 603 17.85 -29.42 5.97
N ILE A 604 17.27 -30.59 5.70
CA ILE A 604 15.85 -30.89 5.96
C ILE A 604 15.55 -30.82 7.47
N HIS A 605 16.39 -31.44 8.30
CA HIS A 605 16.26 -31.38 9.76
C HIS A 605 16.37 -29.95 10.29
N SER A 606 17.24 -29.13 9.71
CA SER A 606 17.41 -27.73 10.10
C SER A 606 16.20 -26.87 9.73
N LEU A 607 15.57 -27.11 8.57
CA LEU A 607 14.28 -26.50 8.22
C LEU A 607 13.13 -26.98 9.11
N ALA A 608 13.08 -28.26 9.47
CA ALA A 608 12.09 -28.77 10.42
C ALA A 608 12.25 -28.12 11.81
N ARG A 609 13.50 -27.96 12.28
CA ARG A 609 13.81 -27.21 13.51
C ARG A 609 13.36 -25.75 13.43
N THR A 610 13.51 -25.11 12.26
CA THR A 610 13.01 -23.74 12.04
C THR A 610 11.52 -23.64 12.35
N SER A 611 10.69 -24.54 11.79
CA SER A 611 9.25 -24.58 12.07
C SER A 611 8.94 -24.80 13.56
N MET A 612 9.65 -25.74 14.20
CA MET A 612 9.49 -26.03 15.62
C MET A 612 9.80 -24.79 16.49
N TYR A 613 10.90 -24.09 16.21
CA TYR A 613 11.27 -22.87 16.94
C TYR A 613 10.28 -21.72 16.69
N LEU A 614 9.74 -21.58 15.48
CA LEU A 614 8.69 -20.59 15.20
C LEU A 614 7.39 -20.90 15.96
N GLN A 615 6.99 -22.17 16.02
CA GLN A 615 5.83 -22.60 16.81
C GLN A 615 6.04 -22.32 18.31
N ALA A 616 7.23 -22.64 18.84
CA ALA A 616 7.59 -22.36 20.23
C ALA A 616 7.64 -20.85 20.54
N ALA A 617 7.98 -20.01 19.54
CA ALA A 617 7.98 -18.56 19.68
C ALA A 617 6.59 -17.92 19.61
N GLN A 618 5.54 -18.65 19.23
CA GLN A 618 4.19 -18.08 19.07
C GLN A 618 3.62 -17.60 20.40
N THR A 619 3.03 -16.41 20.38
CA THR A 619 2.25 -15.83 21.48
C THR A 619 0.94 -15.28 20.95
N SER A 620 0.03 -14.85 21.84
CA SER A 620 -1.20 -14.15 21.44
C SER A 620 -0.92 -12.89 20.61
N SER A 621 0.19 -12.20 20.91
CA SER A 621 0.66 -10.99 20.22
C SER A 621 1.45 -11.26 18.94
N PHE A 622 2.21 -12.35 18.89
CA PHE A 622 3.09 -12.72 17.76
C PHE A 622 2.76 -14.12 17.27
N ARG A 623 1.99 -14.22 16.18
CA ARG A 623 1.49 -15.51 15.70
C ARG A 623 2.39 -16.19 14.66
N PHE A 624 3.29 -15.48 14.00
CA PHE A 624 4.19 -16.02 12.96
C PHE A 624 3.51 -16.89 11.88
N GLU A 625 2.21 -16.66 11.58
CA GLU A 625 1.43 -17.52 10.67
C GLU A 625 2.03 -17.53 9.26
N LEU A 626 2.38 -16.36 8.72
CA LEU A 626 3.02 -16.26 7.40
C LEU A 626 4.39 -16.94 7.36
N GLN A 627 5.21 -16.72 8.38
CA GLN A 627 6.55 -17.27 8.48
C GLN A 627 6.51 -18.79 8.52
N LEU A 628 5.61 -19.37 9.31
CA LEU A 628 5.40 -20.81 9.37
C LEU A 628 4.94 -21.39 8.03
N GLN A 629 4.03 -20.72 7.33
CA GLN A 629 3.60 -21.16 6.01
C GLN A 629 4.75 -21.15 5.00
N ILE A 630 5.53 -20.07 4.95
CA ILE A 630 6.70 -19.97 4.05
C ILE A 630 7.72 -21.07 4.36
N VAL A 631 8.07 -21.29 5.63
CA VAL A 631 9.02 -22.33 6.05
C VAL A 631 8.48 -23.73 5.75
N SER A 632 7.18 -23.97 5.96
CA SER A 632 6.55 -25.25 5.64
C SER A 632 6.60 -25.56 4.14
N LEU A 633 6.26 -24.59 3.29
CA LEU A 633 6.35 -24.75 1.84
C LEU A 633 7.80 -24.93 1.37
N ARG A 634 8.75 -24.24 2.01
CA ARG A 634 10.18 -24.42 1.72
C ARG A 634 10.70 -25.79 2.15
N LEU A 635 10.27 -26.30 3.30
CA LEU A 635 10.59 -27.66 3.75
C LEU A 635 10.07 -28.71 2.74
N GLU A 636 8.81 -28.56 2.31
CA GLU A 636 8.21 -29.42 1.27
C GLU A 636 9.01 -29.34 -0.04
N TRP A 637 9.41 -28.14 -0.46
CA TRP A 637 10.27 -27.94 -1.65
C TRP A 637 11.59 -28.70 -1.54
N VAL A 638 12.30 -28.57 -0.42
CA VAL A 638 13.61 -29.20 -0.21
C VAL A 638 13.50 -30.73 -0.17
N GLN A 639 12.41 -31.27 0.40
CA GLN A 639 12.12 -32.72 0.37
C GLN A 639 11.87 -33.24 -1.06
N LEU A 640 11.11 -32.50 -1.88
CA LEU A 640 10.89 -32.85 -3.28
C LEU A 640 12.17 -32.69 -4.12
N LEU A 641 13.01 -31.70 -3.81
CA LEU A 641 14.31 -31.49 -4.46
C LEU A 641 15.26 -32.68 -4.18
N GLN A 642 15.33 -33.15 -2.93
CA GLN A 642 16.07 -34.36 -2.56
C GLN A 642 15.54 -35.60 -3.28
N SER A 643 14.22 -35.76 -3.35
CA SER A 643 13.59 -36.88 -4.05
C SER A 643 13.92 -36.86 -5.55
N THR A 644 13.97 -35.67 -6.14
CA THR A 644 14.38 -35.47 -7.54
C THR A 644 15.86 -35.82 -7.74
N GLN A 645 16.74 -35.45 -6.81
CA GLN A 645 18.17 -35.82 -6.82
C GLN A 645 18.35 -37.35 -6.79
N GLN A 646 17.60 -38.05 -5.95
CA GLN A 646 17.63 -39.51 -5.85
C GLN A 646 17.18 -40.17 -7.16
N LEU A 647 16.02 -39.78 -7.69
CA LEU A 647 15.48 -40.36 -8.93
C LEU A 647 16.36 -40.03 -10.14
N ALA A 648 16.96 -38.84 -10.21
CA ALA A 648 17.93 -38.51 -11.25
C ALA A 648 19.22 -39.35 -11.11
N GLY A 649 19.72 -39.56 -9.90
CA GLY A 649 20.86 -40.46 -9.65
C GLY A 649 20.58 -41.90 -10.08
N GLU A 650 19.41 -42.44 -9.71
CA GLU A 650 18.96 -43.77 -10.12
C GLU A 650 18.86 -43.88 -11.64
N ALA A 651 18.18 -42.93 -12.31
CA ALA A 651 18.03 -42.94 -13.76
C ALA A 651 19.35 -42.76 -14.52
N ALA A 652 20.29 -41.99 -13.98
CA ALA A 652 21.64 -41.87 -14.54
C ALA A 652 22.40 -43.20 -14.46
N PHE A 653 22.23 -43.93 -13.35
CA PHE A 653 22.89 -45.22 -13.12
C PHE A 653 22.27 -46.37 -13.92
N THR A 654 20.94 -46.49 -13.92
CA THR A 654 20.23 -47.58 -14.61
C THR A 654 20.02 -47.30 -16.09
N ASN A 655 20.11 -46.04 -16.50
CA ASN A 655 19.82 -45.56 -17.85
C ASN A 655 18.42 -45.99 -18.34
N SER A 656 17.45 -46.04 -17.42
CA SER A 656 16.06 -46.38 -17.70
C SER A 656 15.14 -45.16 -17.62
N ALA A 657 14.21 -45.03 -18.56
CA ALA A 657 13.18 -43.99 -18.50
C ALA A 657 12.24 -44.20 -17.31
N GLY A 658 11.76 -43.10 -16.72
CA GLY A 658 10.79 -43.10 -15.63
C GLY A 658 9.38 -43.48 -16.09
N ASN A 659 8.51 -43.76 -15.11
CA ASN A 659 7.11 -44.14 -15.39
C ASN A 659 6.15 -42.96 -15.09
N PRO A 660 5.31 -42.52 -16.05
CA PRO A 660 4.36 -41.42 -15.84
C PRO A 660 3.29 -41.70 -14.79
N VAL A 661 3.02 -42.98 -14.49
CA VAL A 661 2.12 -43.42 -13.41
C VAL A 661 2.90 -43.80 -12.15
N GLY A 662 4.23 -43.86 -12.23
CA GLY A 662 5.12 -44.22 -11.13
C GLY A 662 5.61 -43.03 -10.29
N ARG A 663 6.78 -43.20 -9.68
CA ARG A 663 7.38 -42.24 -8.74
C ARG A 663 7.69 -40.91 -9.41
N GLU A 664 8.23 -40.91 -10.63
CA GLU A 664 8.60 -39.69 -11.37
C GLU A 664 7.36 -38.87 -11.77
N GLY A 665 6.29 -39.56 -12.21
CA GLY A 665 5.01 -38.92 -12.51
C GLY A 665 4.32 -38.32 -11.27
N GLN A 666 4.37 -39.04 -10.14
CA GLN A 666 3.85 -38.54 -8.86
C GLN A 666 4.66 -37.33 -8.36
N LEU A 667 5.98 -37.37 -8.47
CA LEU A 667 6.87 -36.27 -8.10
C LEU A 667 6.54 -35.00 -8.91
N SER A 668 6.36 -35.10 -10.23
CA SER A 668 5.93 -33.93 -11.03
C SER A 668 4.60 -33.35 -10.54
N LYS A 669 3.60 -34.21 -10.27
CA LYS A 669 2.31 -33.76 -9.73
C LYS A 669 2.46 -33.02 -8.39
N GLN A 670 3.30 -33.54 -7.48
CA GLN A 670 3.58 -32.90 -6.19
C GLN A 670 4.28 -31.55 -6.35
N LEU A 671 5.24 -31.43 -7.25
CA LEU A 671 5.91 -30.16 -7.56
C LEU A 671 4.92 -29.12 -8.10
N ARG A 672 4.01 -29.51 -9.01
CA ARG A 672 2.95 -28.62 -9.51
C ARG A 672 1.93 -28.25 -8.42
N ALA A 673 1.60 -29.18 -7.51
CA ALA A 673 0.77 -28.90 -6.35
C ALA A 673 1.42 -27.86 -5.42
N LEU A 674 2.71 -28.03 -5.14
CA LEU A 674 3.48 -27.07 -4.34
C LEU A 674 3.56 -25.69 -5.00
N ALA A 675 3.72 -25.62 -6.32
CA ALA A 675 3.67 -24.36 -7.07
C ALA A 675 2.32 -23.64 -6.86
N ARG A 676 1.20 -24.36 -6.90
CA ARG A 676 -0.14 -23.82 -6.61
C ARG A 676 -0.25 -23.30 -5.18
N LYS A 677 0.32 -24.00 -4.19
CA LYS A 677 0.38 -23.51 -2.80
C LYS A 677 1.13 -22.18 -2.66
N PHE A 678 2.28 -22.02 -3.34
CA PHE A 678 2.99 -20.73 -3.39
C PHE A 678 2.18 -19.63 -4.08
N LYS A 679 1.48 -19.94 -5.18
CA LYS A 679 0.57 -18.98 -5.86
C LYS A 679 -0.61 -18.59 -4.97
N ALA A 680 -1.18 -19.52 -4.22
CA ALA A 680 -2.25 -19.26 -3.26
C ALA A 680 -1.74 -18.39 -2.11
N LEU A 681 -0.55 -18.67 -1.56
CA LEU A 681 0.06 -17.81 -0.55
C LEU A 681 0.31 -16.39 -1.10
N ARG A 682 0.77 -16.28 -2.35
CA ARG A 682 0.95 -15.00 -3.05
C ARG A 682 -0.35 -14.21 -3.16
N SER A 683 -1.48 -14.85 -3.50
CA SER A 683 -2.77 -14.15 -3.61
C SER A 683 -3.34 -13.71 -2.26
N LEU A 684 -3.00 -14.39 -1.16
CA LEU A 684 -3.38 -14.01 0.20
C LEU A 684 -2.63 -12.76 0.72
N LEU A 685 -1.50 -12.40 0.11
CA LEU A 685 -0.70 -11.24 0.51
C LEU A 685 -1.20 -9.93 -0.14
N LEU A 686 -2.48 -9.63 0.08
CA LEU A 686 -3.12 -8.41 -0.41
C LEU A 686 -2.39 -7.15 0.11
N GLY A 687 -1.94 -6.29 -0.81
CA GLY A 687 -1.23 -5.05 -0.49
C GLY A 687 0.25 -5.24 -0.11
N ALA A 688 0.80 -6.43 -0.36
CA ALA A 688 2.24 -6.66 -0.30
C ALA A 688 2.98 -5.93 -1.43
N SER A 689 4.25 -5.63 -1.19
CA SER A 689 5.08 -5.00 -2.22
C SER A 689 5.25 -5.95 -3.41
N ARG A 690 5.45 -5.39 -4.61
CA ARG A 690 5.68 -6.21 -5.81
C ARG A 690 6.86 -7.16 -5.63
N HIS A 691 7.93 -6.71 -4.95
CA HIS A 691 9.08 -7.54 -4.59
C HIS A 691 8.70 -8.77 -3.74
N ASP A 692 7.80 -8.63 -2.77
CA ASP A 692 7.38 -9.76 -1.93
C ASP A 692 6.55 -10.78 -2.73
N LEU A 693 5.70 -10.29 -3.61
CA LEU A 693 4.88 -11.10 -4.50
C LEU A 693 5.74 -11.82 -5.55
N ASP A 694 6.76 -11.15 -6.09
CA ASP A 694 7.72 -11.72 -7.03
C ASP A 694 8.60 -12.79 -6.36
N ALA A 695 8.94 -12.64 -5.08
CA ALA A 695 9.66 -13.67 -4.32
C ALA A 695 8.88 -14.99 -4.26
N LEU A 696 7.57 -14.92 -3.96
CA LEU A 696 6.70 -16.10 -3.94
C LEU A 696 6.46 -16.65 -5.34
N GLN A 697 6.35 -15.77 -6.35
CA GLN A 697 6.24 -16.20 -7.75
C GLN A 697 7.51 -16.92 -8.22
N ALA A 698 8.69 -16.48 -7.81
CA ALA A 698 9.96 -17.15 -8.12
C ALA A 698 9.97 -18.57 -7.56
N ASN A 699 9.56 -18.76 -6.30
CA ASN A 699 9.42 -20.10 -5.72
C ASN A 699 8.42 -20.98 -6.48
N ALA A 700 7.26 -20.44 -6.88
CA ALA A 700 6.29 -21.16 -7.70
C ALA A 700 6.87 -21.54 -9.08
N ASN A 701 7.60 -20.62 -9.73
CA ASN A 701 8.21 -20.85 -11.03
C ASN A 701 9.36 -21.87 -10.95
N SER A 702 10.15 -21.88 -9.87
CA SER A 702 11.14 -22.95 -9.61
C SER A 702 10.48 -24.32 -9.51
N CYS A 703 9.33 -24.41 -8.84
CA CYS A 703 8.58 -25.66 -8.73
C CYS A 703 8.08 -26.16 -10.08
N ILE A 704 7.52 -25.26 -10.90
CA ILE A 704 7.06 -25.59 -12.25
C ILE A 704 8.25 -26.00 -13.12
N LEU A 705 9.36 -25.24 -13.11
CA LEU A 705 10.55 -25.56 -13.88
C LEU A 705 11.10 -26.96 -13.56
N LEU A 706 11.19 -27.31 -12.28
CA LEU A 706 11.66 -28.63 -11.87
C LEU A 706 10.67 -29.74 -12.29
N ALA A 707 9.37 -29.50 -12.20
CA ALA A 707 8.35 -30.44 -12.69
C ALA A 707 8.47 -30.64 -14.22
N SER A 708 8.65 -29.56 -14.98
CA SER A 708 8.89 -29.61 -16.42
C SER A 708 10.17 -30.38 -16.77
N ALA A 709 11.23 -30.19 -15.98
CA ALA A 709 12.50 -30.89 -16.17
C ALA A 709 12.38 -32.39 -15.85
N VAL A 710 11.64 -32.77 -14.80
CA VAL A 710 11.32 -34.19 -14.50
C VAL A 710 10.51 -34.82 -15.64
N GLU A 711 9.51 -34.12 -16.16
CA GLU A 711 8.69 -34.59 -17.28
C GLU A 711 9.50 -34.75 -18.58
N GLY A 712 10.40 -33.82 -18.86
CA GLY A 712 11.19 -33.85 -20.08
C GLY A 712 12.39 -34.81 -20.02
N HIS A 713 13.12 -34.82 -18.90
CA HIS A 713 14.38 -35.56 -18.79
C HIS A 713 14.25 -36.96 -18.20
N LEU A 714 13.29 -37.20 -17.28
CA LEU A 714 13.07 -38.53 -16.70
C LEU A 714 11.93 -39.27 -17.38
N LEU A 715 10.82 -38.59 -17.69
CA LEU A 715 9.66 -39.19 -18.36
C LEU A 715 9.73 -39.12 -19.89
N LEU A 716 10.75 -38.45 -20.45
CA LEU A 716 10.98 -38.30 -21.89
C LEU A 716 9.76 -37.74 -22.66
N ARG A 717 8.95 -36.89 -22.01
CA ARG A 717 7.82 -36.23 -22.67
C ARG A 717 8.34 -35.23 -23.70
N SER A 718 7.60 -35.09 -24.81
CA SER A 718 7.92 -34.09 -25.83
C SER A 718 7.89 -32.67 -25.24
N PRO A 719 8.87 -31.80 -25.54
CA PRO A 719 8.92 -30.42 -25.05
C PRO A 719 7.63 -29.62 -25.29
N ASN A 720 6.95 -29.91 -26.41
CA ASN A 720 5.68 -29.26 -26.78
C ASN A 720 4.48 -29.67 -25.92
N SER A 721 4.60 -30.77 -25.17
CA SER A 721 3.56 -31.29 -24.28
C SER A 721 3.78 -30.94 -22.81
N ILE A 722 4.88 -30.25 -22.51
CA ILE A 722 5.29 -29.90 -21.16
C ILE A 722 4.92 -28.44 -20.90
N ASP A 723 4.23 -28.21 -19.78
CA ASP A 723 3.92 -26.86 -19.33
C ASP A 723 5.15 -26.28 -18.64
N PHE A 724 5.86 -25.40 -19.34
CA PHE A 724 6.89 -24.55 -18.73
C PHE A 724 6.24 -23.35 -18.04
N PRO A 725 6.96 -22.66 -17.14
CA PRO A 725 6.47 -21.38 -16.63
C PRO A 725 6.23 -20.42 -17.80
N THR A 726 4.98 -20.02 -18.01
CA THR A 726 4.55 -19.06 -19.05
C THR A 726 4.39 -17.65 -18.45
N GLU A 727 3.93 -17.61 -17.21
CA GLU A 727 3.76 -16.41 -16.40
C GLU A 727 5.12 -15.96 -15.83
N TRP A 728 5.97 -15.40 -16.70
CA TRP A 728 7.08 -14.56 -16.25
C TRP A 728 6.58 -13.16 -15.84
N GLY A 729 5.29 -12.87 -16.09
CA GLY A 729 4.68 -11.56 -15.95
C GLY A 729 5.24 -10.58 -16.98
N PHE A 730 4.60 -9.42 -17.14
CA PHE A 730 5.37 -8.27 -17.57
C PHE A 730 6.40 -8.02 -16.47
N ILE A 731 7.63 -8.49 -16.68
CA ILE A 731 8.82 -8.11 -15.93
C ILE A 731 9.07 -6.64 -16.30
N VAL A 732 8.15 -5.76 -15.91
CA VAL A 732 8.32 -4.33 -16.06
C VAL A 732 9.35 -3.98 -15.00
N ASN A 733 10.57 -3.71 -15.47
CA ASN A 733 11.39 -2.67 -14.86
C ASN A 733 12.03 -2.98 -13.49
N GLY A 734 12.72 -4.12 -13.42
CA GLY A 734 13.68 -4.42 -12.33
C GLY A 734 13.22 -5.46 -11.30
N SER A 735 12.16 -6.22 -11.59
CA SER A 735 11.67 -7.29 -10.70
C SER A 735 12.69 -8.43 -10.62
N GLN A 736 13.23 -8.59 -9.42
CA GLN A 736 14.11 -9.64 -8.89
C GLN A 736 14.93 -10.44 -9.89
N TRP A 737 16.25 -10.32 -9.74
CA TRP A 737 17.27 -11.19 -10.32
C TRP A 737 16.91 -12.69 -10.32
N SER A 738 16.15 -13.15 -9.33
CA SER A 738 15.61 -14.51 -9.23
C SER A 738 14.75 -14.95 -10.42
N LEU A 739 13.75 -14.15 -10.77
CA LEU A 739 12.84 -14.44 -11.88
C LEU A 739 13.57 -14.42 -13.21
N HIS A 740 14.52 -13.49 -13.36
CA HIS A 740 15.40 -13.43 -14.52
C HIS A 740 16.23 -14.72 -14.62
N MET A 741 16.92 -15.11 -13.56
CA MET A 741 17.72 -16.34 -13.54
C MET A 741 16.89 -17.60 -13.85
N LEU A 742 15.69 -17.71 -13.26
CA LEU A 742 14.78 -18.82 -13.55
C LEU A 742 14.30 -18.83 -15.00
N LYS A 743 14.13 -17.66 -15.62
CA LYS A 743 13.84 -17.55 -17.05
C LYS A 743 14.98 -18.09 -17.90
N PHE A 744 16.23 -17.71 -17.60
CA PHE A 744 17.42 -18.26 -18.29
C PHE A 744 17.54 -19.78 -18.10
N LEU A 745 17.37 -20.28 -16.88
CA LEU A 745 17.39 -21.73 -16.62
C LEU A 745 16.26 -22.45 -17.36
N SER A 746 15.07 -21.84 -17.45
CA SER A 746 13.95 -22.41 -18.22
C SER A 746 14.22 -22.48 -19.71
N GLU A 747 14.89 -21.47 -20.28
CA GLU A 747 15.30 -21.45 -21.69
C GLU A 747 16.42 -22.47 -21.96
N ASP A 748 17.41 -22.55 -21.06
CA ASP A 748 18.49 -23.54 -21.14
C ASP A 748 17.97 -24.98 -21.04
N VAL A 749 17.06 -25.26 -20.10
CA VAL A 749 16.41 -26.57 -19.96
C VAL A 749 15.65 -26.94 -21.23
N ARG A 750 14.88 -26.01 -21.81
CA ARG A 750 14.14 -26.26 -23.06
C ARG A 750 15.11 -26.62 -24.22
N HIS A 751 16.18 -25.85 -24.38
CA HIS A 751 17.19 -26.11 -25.41
C HIS A 751 17.92 -27.43 -25.20
N LYS A 752 18.26 -27.77 -23.94
CA LYS A 752 18.87 -29.05 -23.60
C LYS A 752 17.91 -30.21 -23.83
N LEU A 753 16.62 -30.05 -23.55
CA LEU A 753 15.59 -31.05 -23.87
C LEU A 753 15.51 -31.31 -25.38
N ASP A 754 15.51 -30.26 -26.20
CA ASP A 754 15.51 -30.41 -27.66
C ASP A 754 16.73 -31.17 -28.18
N ARG A 755 17.87 -31.05 -27.48
CA ARG A 755 19.08 -31.83 -27.78
C ARG A 755 18.96 -33.27 -27.30
N VAL A 756 18.45 -33.51 -26.09
CA VAL A 756 18.28 -34.86 -25.53
C VAL A 756 17.30 -35.68 -26.38
N VAL A 757 16.21 -35.09 -26.85
CA VAL A 757 15.22 -35.76 -27.71
C VAL A 757 15.83 -36.24 -29.04
N LYS A 758 16.91 -35.59 -29.52
CA LYS A 758 17.63 -35.97 -30.75
C LYS A 758 18.64 -37.11 -30.53
N LEU A 759 18.92 -37.49 -29.28
CA LEU A 759 19.81 -38.62 -28.98
C LEU A 759 19.10 -39.94 -29.27
N ALA A 760 19.88 -41.01 -29.50
CA ALA A 760 19.32 -42.35 -29.61
C ALA A 760 18.56 -42.73 -28.32
N PRO A 761 17.39 -43.40 -28.39
CA PRO A 761 16.53 -43.67 -27.24
C PRO A 761 17.23 -44.34 -26.06
N SER A 762 18.24 -45.17 -26.33
CA SER A 762 19.07 -45.83 -25.32
C SER A 762 19.94 -44.88 -24.50
N HIS A 763 20.20 -43.65 -24.94
CA HIS A 763 21.05 -42.68 -24.22
C HIS A 763 20.23 -41.53 -23.61
N GLN A 764 18.95 -41.41 -23.96
CA GLN A 764 18.11 -40.32 -23.50
C GLN A 764 17.94 -40.30 -21.97
N PRO A 765 17.64 -41.42 -21.28
CA PRO A 765 17.44 -41.40 -19.84
C PRO A 765 18.69 -40.99 -19.07
N GLY A 766 19.84 -41.60 -19.36
CA GLY A 766 21.09 -41.29 -18.68
C GLY A 766 21.54 -39.85 -18.92
N THR A 767 21.48 -39.38 -20.17
CA THR A 767 21.87 -37.99 -20.49
C THR A 767 20.89 -36.98 -19.89
N GLY A 768 19.59 -37.26 -19.97
CA GLY A 768 18.54 -36.44 -19.37
C GLY A 768 18.73 -36.32 -17.85
N ALA A 769 19.01 -37.45 -17.19
CA ALA A 769 19.29 -37.47 -15.76
C ALA A 769 20.52 -36.63 -15.37
N CYS A 770 21.61 -36.69 -16.14
CA CYS A 770 22.78 -35.82 -15.91
C CYS A 770 22.45 -34.33 -16.11
N VAL A 771 21.65 -33.97 -17.11
CA VAL A 771 21.18 -32.59 -17.30
C VAL A 771 20.32 -32.13 -16.12
N LEU A 772 19.43 -33.00 -15.63
CA LEU A 772 18.62 -32.72 -14.45
C LEU A 772 19.48 -32.53 -13.20
N GLN A 773 20.55 -33.31 -13.00
CA GLN A 773 21.50 -33.11 -11.92
C GLN A 773 22.21 -31.75 -12.00
N GLN A 774 22.58 -31.29 -13.20
CA GLN A 774 23.14 -29.94 -13.39
C GLN A 774 22.12 -28.85 -13.05
N LEU A 775 20.86 -29.01 -13.46
CA LEU A 775 19.78 -28.09 -13.07
C LEU A 775 19.60 -28.06 -11.55
N LEU A 776 19.62 -29.23 -10.89
CA LEU A 776 19.51 -29.35 -9.45
C LEU A 776 20.64 -28.61 -8.74
N ALA A 777 21.89 -28.78 -9.20
CA ALA A 777 23.03 -28.03 -8.67
C ALA A 777 22.86 -26.52 -8.84
N ALA A 778 22.42 -26.07 -10.03
CA ALA A 778 22.13 -24.66 -10.28
C ALA A 778 21.02 -24.12 -9.36
N LEU A 779 19.93 -24.86 -9.17
CA LEU A 779 18.83 -24.48 -8.27
C LEU A 779 19.24 -24.49 -6.79
N CYS A 780 20.17 -25.34 -6.37
CA CYS A 780 20.74 -25.33 -5.01
C CYS A 780 21.70 -24.15 -4.80
N SER A 781 22.49 -23.79 -5.82
CA SER A 781 23.37 -22.61 -5.77
C SER A 781 22.60 -21.27 -5.76
N PHE A 782 21.34 -21.32 -6.18
CA PHE A 782 20.45 -20.19 -6.22
C PHE A 782 19.88 -19.91 -4.81
N PRO A 783 20.20 -18.75 -4.19
CA PRO A 783 19.72 -18.48 -2.84
C PRO A 783 18.20 -18.36 -2.80
N ILE A 784 17.56 -18.89 -1.76
CA ILE A 784 16.13 -18.70 -1.56
C ILE A 784 15.81 -17.21 -1.46
N VAL A 785 14.83 -16.76 -2.25
CA VAL A 785 14.28 -15.41 -2.11
C VAL A 785 13.16 -15.44 -1.08
N LEU A 786 13.43 -14.84 0.07
CA LEU A 786 12.41 -14.60 1.09
C LEU A 786 11.73 -13.24 0.85
N PRO A 787 10.39 -13.17 0.98
CA PRO A 787 9.72 -11.87 0.99
C PRO A 787 10.19 -11.06 2.20
N ARG A 788 10.32 -9.74 2.06
CA ARG A 788 10.59 -8.80 3.17
C ARG A 788 9.54 -8.93 4.27
N LEU A 789 8.30 -9.27 3.89
CA LEU A 789 7.22 -9.57 4.83
C LEU A 789 7.53 -10.74 5.78
N PHE A 790 8.47 -11.63 5.44
CA PHE A 790 8.93 -12.68 6.34
C PHE A 790 9.46 -12.12 7.67
N PHE A 791 10.07 -10.93 7.65
CA PHE A 791 10.60 -10.25 8.83
C PHE A 791 9.60 -9.27 9.47
N CYS A 792 8.36 -9.25 8.99
CA CYS A 792 7.32 -8.36 9.48
C CYS A 792 6.23 -9.16 10.20
N SER A 793 5.85 -8.73 11.40
CA SER A 793 4.69 -9.27 12.11
C SER A 793 3.36 -8.80 11.51
N ARG A 794 3.40 -7.70 10.74
CA ARG A 794 2.26 -7.00 10.15
C ARG A 794 2.57 -6.56 8.73
N LEU A 795 1.55 -6.52 7.87
CA LEU A 795 1.62 -5.79 6.60
C LEU A 795 1.70 -4.31 6.97
N ARG A 796 2.92 -3.79 7.07
CA ARG A 796 3.19 -2.38 7.42
C ARG A 796 2.88 -1.43 6.27
N SER A 797 2.30 -1.91 5.18
CA SER A 797 2.22 -1.13 3.97
C SER A 797 1.19 -0.01 4.14
N LYS A 798 1.56 1.18 3.65
CA LYS A 798 0.63 2.27 3.28
C LYS A 798 -0.49 1.79 2.35
N GLN A 799 -0.41 0.55 1.86
CA GLN A 799 -1.30 -0.13 0.92
C GLN A 799 -2.27 -1.08 1.65
N ARG A 800 -2.33 -1.05 2.99
CA ARG A 800 -3.27 -1.88 3.73
C ARG A 800 -4.72 -1.56 3.36
N LEU A 801 -5.47 -2.62 3.13
CA LEU A 801 -6.90 -2.57 2.83
C LEU A 801 -7.64 -3.40 3.88
N PHE A 802 -8.75 -2.83 4.36
CA PHE A 802 -9.67 -3.46 5.29
C PHE A 802 -10.97 -3.71 4.54
N SER A 803 -11.66 -4.79 4.88
CA SER A 803 -12.99 -5.05 4.35
C SER A 803 -13.93 -5.48 5.46
N SER A 804 -15.14 -4.95 5.44
CA SER A 804 -16.25 -5.43 6.26
C SER A 804 -17.48 -5.53 5.39
N ALA A 805 -18.22 -6.62 5.49
CA ALA A 805 -19.41 -6.83 4.69
C ALA A 805 -20.40 -7.71 5.40
N GLN A 806 -21.68 -7.53 5.10
CA GLN A 806 -22.75 -8.07 5.90
C GLN A 806 -24.03 -8.28 5.11
N PHE A 807 -24.76 -9.30 5.53
CA PHE A 807 -26.11 -9.54 5.06
C PHE A 807 -27.09 -8.73 5.91
N LEU A 808 -27.93 -7.94 5.25
CA LEU A 808 -29.03 -7.14 5.81
C LEU A 808 -30.36 -7.63 5.23
N THR A 809 -31.43 -7.59 6.01
CA THR A 809 -32.79 -7.66 5.47
C THR A 809 -33.14 -6.33 4.81
N TYR A 810 -34.15 -6.31 3.94
CA TYR A 810 -34.64 -5.06 3.38
C TYR A 810 -35.03 -4.05 4.48
N ALA A 811 -35.72 -4.52 5.53
CA ALA A 811 -36.09 -3.69 6.67
C ALA A 811 -34.87 -3.11 7.40
N GLU A 812 -33.82 -3.89 7.67
CA GLU A 812 -32.57 -3.37 8.30
C GLU A 812 -31.76 -2.43 7.38
N ASN A 813 -32.03 -2.45 6.07
CA ASN A 813 -31.37 -1.55 5.12
C ASN A 813 -32.15 -0.26 4.90
N THR A 814 -33.45 -0.19 5.25
CA THR A 814 -34.30 0.97 4.96
C THR A 814 -34.99 1.58 6.18
N ALA A 815 -35.30 0.78 7.19
CA ALA A 815 -36.20 1.18 8.28
C ALA A 815 -35.43 1.63 9.52
N PHE A 816 -35.65 2.88 9.91
CA PHE A 816 -35.09 3.40 11.16
C PHE A 816 -35.61 2.62 12.38
N THR A 817 -34.70 2.07 13.18
CA THR A 817 -35.02 1.58 14.53
C THR A 817 -34.46 2.52 15.60
N VAL A 818 -35.29 2.91 16.57
CA VAL A 818 -34.89 3.76 17.70
C VAL A 818 -33.85 3.07 18.60
N LYS A 819 -33.82 1.73 18.62
CA LYS A 819 -32.87 0.92 19.37
C LYS A 819 -32.21 -0.10 18.44
N PRO A 820 -30.88 -0.12 18.34
CA PRO A 820 -30.20 -1.10 17.52
C PRO A 820 -30.37 -2.51 18.15
N ARG A 821 -30.77 -3.48 17.34
CA ARG A 821 -31.13 -4.84 17.81
C ARG A 821 -29.95 -5.80 17.69
N SER A 822 -29.81 -6.71 18.66
CA SER A 822 -28.97 -7.89 18.46
C SER A 822 -29.56 -8.70 17.31
N ARG A 823 -28.71 -9.14 16.38
CA ARG A 823 -29.17 -9.79 15.15
C ARG A 823 -29.50 -11.25 15.44
N SER A 824 -30.78 -11.53 15.67
CA SER A 824 -31.28 -12.89 15.76
C SER A 824 -31.23 -13.59 14.40
N GLN A 825 -31.27 -14.93 14.42
CA GLN A 825 -31.48 -15.72 13.21
C GLN A 825 -32.78 -15.28 12.52
N LEU A 826 -32.73 -15.14 11.19
CA LEU A 826 -33.91 -14.80 10.40
C LEU A 826 -34.79 -16.04 10.21
N GLY A 827 -36.11 -15.90 10.39
CA GLY A 827 -37.05 -16.96 10.05
C GLY A 827 -37.52 -16.82 8.59
N VAL A 828 -37.50 -17.92 7.85
CA VAL A 828 -37.98 -18.01 6.46
C VAL A 828 -38.95 -19.20 6.37
N PRO A 829 -40.21 -19.01 5.95
CA PRO A 829 -41.11 -20.14 5.71
C PRO A 829 -40.57 -21.06 4.62
N LEU A 830 -40.64 -22.39 4.81
CA LEU A 830 -40.34 -23.35 3.75
C LEU A 830 -41.20 -23.07 2.51
N GLY A 831 -40.57 -23.06 1.33
CA GLY A 831 -41.26 -22.77 0.07
C GLY A 831 -41.34 -21.28 -0.29
N THR A 832 -40.73 -20.40 0.51
CA THR A 832 -40.61 -18.96 0.18
C THR A 832 -39.19 -18.59 -0.22
N ASP A 833 -39.07 -17.60 -1.09
CA ASP A 833 -37.79 -17.03 -1.47
C ASP A 833 -37.20 -16.23 -0.30
N PHE A 834 -35.90 -16.38 -0.10
CA PHE A 834 -35.16 -15.55 0.84
C PHE A 834 -34.50 -14.39 0.11
N THR A 835 -34.81 -13.17 0.53
CA THR A 835 -34.20 -11.93 0.02
C THR A 835 -33.37 -11.26 1.10
N SER A 836 -32.16 -10.86 0.74
CA SER A 836 -31.25 -10.09 1.59
C SER A 836 -30.47 -9.12 0.72
N VAL A 837 -29.88 -8.12 1.35
CA VAL A 837 -28.93 -7.19 0.75
C VAL A 837 -27.56 -7.49 1.35
N PHE A 838 -26.57 -7.77 0.52
CA PHE A 838 -25.19 -7.87 0.97
C PHE A 838 -24.52 -6.50 0.79
N LYS A 839 -24.31 -5.82 1.91
CA LYS A 839 -23.71 -4.49 1.98
C LYS A 839 -22.33 -4.58 2.60
N GLY A 840 -21.34 -3.96 1.99
CA GLY A 840 -19.99 -3.94 2.51
C GLY A 840 -19.25 -2.66 2.21
N VAL A 841 -18.02 -2.60 2.70
CA VAL A 841 -17.12 -1.48 2.53
C VAL A 841 -15.69 -1.98 2.44
N LEU A 842 -14.91 -1.39 1.54
CA LEU A 842 -13.46 -1.43 1.58
C LEU A 842 -12.96 -0.14 2.22
N ALA A 843 -12.13 -0.25 3.25
CA ALA A 843 -11.49 0.88 3.88
C ALA A 843 -9.99 0.85 3.63
N LEU A 844 -9.41 1.95 3.18
CA LEU A 844 -7.98 2.06 2.86
C LEU A 844 -7.43 3.43 3.25
N SER A 845 -6.13 3.53 3.53
CA SER A 845 -5.54 4.84 3.82
C SER A 845 -5.53 5.71 2.56
N ARG A 846 -5.59 7.04 2.71
CA ARG A 846 -5.49 7.96 1.55
C ARG A 846 -4.23 7.74 0.70
N ARG A 847 -3.13 7.34 1.34
CA ARG A 847 -1.86 7.01 0.67
C ARG A 847 -1.94 5.71 -0.15
N ALA A 848 -2.87 4.82 0.19
CA ALA A 848 -3.13 3.59 -0.54
C ALA A 848 -3.96 3.82 -1.81
N GLN A 849 -4.64 4.96 -1.92
CA GLN A 849 -5.64 5.20 -2.96
C GLN A 849 -5.07 5.05 -4.35
N SER A 850 -3.97 5.75 -4.67
CA SER A 850 -3.34 5.67 -6.00
C SER A 850 -2.95 4.23 -6.32
N TYR A 851 -2.25 3.57 -5.38
CA TYR A 851 -1.81 2.18 -5.51
C TYR A 851 -2.96 1.22 -5.83
N TRP A 852 -4.10 1.35 -5.14
CA TRP A 852 -5.25 0.48 -5.35
C TRP A 852 -6.07 0.88 -6.56
N SER A 853 -6.21 2.17 -6.86
CA SER A 853 -6.93 2.66 -8.04
C SER A 853 -6.28 2.23 -9.35
N GLU A 854 -4.95 2.12 -9.37
CA GLU A 854 -4.19 1.62 -10.52
C GLU A 854 -4.29 0.11 -10.68
N ARG A 855 -4.60 -0.63 -9.60
CA ARG A 855 -4.58 -2.10 -9.60
C ARG A 855 -5.96 -2.71 -9.63
N VAL A 856 -6.85 -2.32 -8.73
CA VAL A 856 -8.15 -2.98 -8.52
C VAL A 856 -9.19 -2.38 -9.45
N GLU A 857 -9.83 -3.28 -10.18
CA GLU A 857 -10.89 -2.97 -11.13
C GLU A 857 -12.26 -3.34 -10.57
N ALA A 858 -12.37 -4.48 -9.87
CA ALA A 858 -13.64 -4.98 -9.37
C ALA A 858 -13.52 -5.68 -8.01
N ILE A 859 -14.66 -5.83 -7.34
CA ILE A 859 -14.87 -6.64 -6.15
C ILE A 859 -15.67 -7.87 -6.57
N GLU A 860 -15.06 -9.04 -6.50
CA GLU A 860 -15.73 -10.32 -6.67
C GLU A 860 -16.28 -10.77 -5.32
N THR A 861 -17.60 -10.97 -5.26
CA THR A 861 -18.30 -11.54 -4.10
C THR A 861 -18.87 -12.90 -4.49
N GLU A 862 -18.45 -13.95 -3.80
CA GLU A 862 -19.04 -15.29 -3.89
C GLU A 862 -19.87 -15.55 -2.63
N ILE A 863 -21.18 -15.71 -2.79
CA ILE A 863 -22.15 -15.98 -1.73
C ILE A 863 -22.52 -17.45 -1.78
N LEU A 864 -22.36 -18.12 -0.64
CA LEU A 864 -22.64 -19.52 -0.42
C LEU A 864 -23.76 -19.66 0.59
N VAL A 865 -24.71 -20.55 0.32
CA VAL A 865 -25.76 -20.95 1.27
C VAL A 865 -25.45 -22.37 1.71
N CYS A 866 -25.11 -22.53 2.99
CA CYS A 866 -24.72 -23.82 3.55
C CYS A 866 -25.71 -24.28 4.63
N LEU A 867 -25.95 -25.58 4.72
CA LEU A 867 -26.73 -26.16 5.83
C LEU A 867 -25.91 -26.10 7.14
N ALA A 868 -26.49 -25.55 8.20
CA ALA A 868 -25.83 -25.49 9.51
C ALA A 868 -25.82 -26.88 10.16
N GLY A 869 -24.64 -27.32 10.64
CA GLY A 869 -24.48 -28.60 11.35
C GLY A 869 -23.85 -29.74 10.54
N ALA A 870 -23.75 -29.65 9.20
CA ALA A 870 -23.10 -30.65 8.35
C ALA A 870 -21.55 -30.65 8.41
N GLY A 871 -20.96 -30.31 9.56
CA GLY A 871 -19.50 -30.14 9.73
C GLY A 871 -19.00 -28.69 9.66
N VAL A 872 -19.88 -27.72 9.34
CA VAL A 872 -19.53 -26.29 9.24
C VAL A 872 -19.03 -25.71 10.59
N THR A 873 -19.46 -26.26 11.72
CA THR A 873 -19.01 -25.86 13.07
C THR A 873 -17.57 -26.31 13.38
N GLY A 874 -17.13 -27.44 12.81
CA GLY A 874 -15.76 -27.94 12.92
C GLY A 874 -14.74 -27.15 12.07
N VAL A 875 -15.19 -26.36 11.10
CA VAL A 875 -14.34 -25.50 10.25
C VAL A 875 -13.81 -24.27 11.00
N SER A 876 -14.31 -24.00 12.20
CA SER A 876 -13.84 -22.92 13.09
C SER A 876 -12.48 -23.23 13.73
N SER A 877 -12.13 -24.52 13.86
CA SER A 877 -10.91 -25.00 14.53
C SER A 877 -9.91 -25.68 13.60
N VAL A 878 -10.18 -25.74 12.29
CA VAL A 878 -9.20 -26.28 11.34
C VAL A 878 -7.96 -25.40 11.39
N SER A 879 -6.90 -25.96 11.97
CA SER A 879 -5.61 -25.33 12.20
C SER A 879 -5.11 -24.66 10.93
N ALA A 880 -4.44 -23.52 11.08
CA ALA A 880 -3.93 -22.68 9.98
C ALA A 880 -3.17 -23.45 8.88
N SER A 881 -2.70 -24.67 9.16
CA SER A 881 -2.15 -25.63 8.20
C SER A 881 -3.07 -25.97 7.01
N SER A 882 -4.41 -25.94 7.15
CA SER A 882 -5.29 -26.40 6.04
C SER A 882 -5.66 -25.35 5.00
N LEU A 883 -5.30 -24.06 5.17
CA LEU A 883 -5.67 -23.03 4.18
C LEU A 883 -4.93 -23.20 2.85
N LEU A 884 -3.81 -23.92 2.85
CA LEU A 884 -3.06 -24.33 1.66
C LEU A 884 -3.30 -25.80 1.29
N ASP A 885 -4.27 -26.47 1.94
CA ASP A 885 -4.62 -27.83 1.55
C ASP A 885 -5.25 -27.80 0.15
N GLU A 886 -4.70 -28.63 -0.73
CA GLU A 886 -4.83 -28.60 -2.19
C GLU A 886 -6.28 -28.67 -2.68
N ARG A 887 -7.17 -29.20 -1.81
CA ARG A 887 -8.62 -29.26 -2.05
C ARG A 887 -9.27 -27.88 -2.05
N VAL A 888 -8.78 -26.90 -1.29
CA VAL A 888 -9.44 -25.59 -1.19
C VAL A 888 -9.28 -24.75 -2.46
N VAL A 889 -8.21 -24.94 -3.24
CA VAL A 889 -7.92 -24.08 -4.40
C VAL A 889 -8.57 -24.59 -5.69
N ASP A 890 -8.64 -25.91 -5.92
CA ASP A 890 -9.17 -26.46 -7.18
C ASP A 890 -10.32 -27.48 -7.04
N ALA A 891 -10.58 -28.03 -5.85
CA ALA A 891 -11.62 -29.06 -5.65
C ALA A 891 -12.41 -28.79 -4.37
N SER A 892 -13.29 -27.80 -4.40
CA SER A 892 -13.88 -27.22 -3.19
C SER A 892 -14.55 -28.30 -2.32
N PRO A 893 -13.96 -28.71 -1.17
CA PRO A 893 -14.58 -29.72 -0.30
C PRO A 893 -15.89 -29.21 0.31
N GLU A 894 -16.19 -27.93 0.12
CA GLU A 894 -17.47 -27.28 0.44
C GLU A 894 -18.60 -27.65 -0.52
N GLU A 895 -18.34 -28.22 -1.70
CA GLU A 895 -19.38 -28.56 -2.69
C GLU A 895 -20.47 -29.48 -2.13
N SER A 896 -20.14 -30.39 -1.20
CA SER A 896 -21.13 -31.29 -0.61
C SER A 896 -22.14 -30.59 0.32
N CYS A 897 -21.80 -29.40 0.83
CA CYS A 897 -22.61 -28.67 1.82
C CYS A 897 -23.25 -27.39 1.26
N VAL A 898 -22.85 -26.96 0.06
CA VAL A 898 -23.35 -25.74 -0.59
C VAL A 898 -24.63 -26.05 -1.34
N GLN A 899 -25.76 -25.54 -0.82
CA GLN A 899 -27.08 -25.68 -1.43
C GLN A 899 -27.31 -24.65 -2.55
N HIS A 900 -26.66 -23.49 -2.43
CA HIS A 900 -26.75 -22.43 -3.43
C HIS A 900 -25.45 -21.62 -3.47
N ARG A 901 -25.03 -21.26 -4.70
CA ARG A 901 -23.85 -20.42 -4.98
C ARG A 901 -24.26 -19.28 -5.89
N MET A 902 -23.93 -18.06 -5.50
CA MET A 902 -24.12 -16.85 -6.29
C MET A 902 -22.78 -16.12 -6.39
N LYS A 903 -22.41 -15.70 -7.59
CA LYS A 903 -21.17 -14.96 -7.83
C LYS A 903 -21.51 -13.63 -8.48
N VAL A 904 -21.00 -12.55 -7.91
CA VAL A 904 -21.22 -11.18 -8.37
C VAL A 904 -19.87 -10.48 -8.52
N ILE A 905 -19.68 -9.77 -9.62
CA ILE A 905 -18.51 -8.91 -9.85
C ILE A 905 -19.02 -7.47 -9.87
N LEU A 906 -18.58 -6.68 -8.89
CA LEU A 906 -18.97 -5.29 -8.71
C LEU A 906 -17.82 -4.39 -9.16
N PRO A 907 -17.97 -3.54 -10.19
CA PRO A 907 -16.91 -2.62 -10.59
C PRO A 907 -16.61 -1.63 -9.46
N VAL A 908 -15.34 -1.31 -9.25
CA VAL A 908 -14.94 -0.32 -8.25
C VAL A 908 -15.07 1.08 -8.84
N VAL A 909 -15.99 1.88 -8.28
CA VAL A 909 -16.17 3.29 -8.64
C VAL A 909 -15.34 4.16 -7.69
N TRP A 910 -14.07 4.39 -8.05
CA TRP A 910 -13.12 5.19 -7.23
C TRP A 910 -13.56 6.64 -6.99
N ASP A 911 -14.50 7.16 -7.79
CA ASP A 911 -15.06 8.50 -7.64
C ASP A 911 -16.08 8.60 -6.49
N GLN A 912 -16.61 7.46 -6.02
CA GLN A 912 -17.59 7.40 -4.92
C GLN A 912 -16.94 7.24 -3.55
N VAL A 913 -15.61 7.41 -3.46
CA VAL A 913 -14.88 7.23 -2.20
C VAL A 913 -15.26 8.30 -1.19
N ALA A 914 -15.77 7.86 -0.04
CA ALA A 914 -16.05 8.75 1.09
C ALA A 914 -14.78 8.96 1.92
N GLU A 915 -14.35 10.22 2.08
CA GLU A 915 -13.22 10.59 2.93
C GLU A 915 -13.67 10.78 4.39
N SER A 916 -12.99 10.14 5.35
CA SER A 916 -13.05 10.51 6.78
C SER A 916 -12.03 11.62 7.04
N ALA A 917 -12.39 12.69 7.78
CA ALA A 917 -11.46 13.78 8.04
C ALA A 917 -10.28 13.28 8.91
N ALA A 918 -9.06 13.67 8.53
CA ALA A 918 -7.89 13.46 9.41
C ALA A 918 -8.05 14.28 10.70
N VAL A 919 -7.61 13.70 11.81
CA VAL A 919 -7.34 14.46 13.03
C VAL A 919 -6.21 15.45 12.73
N GLU A 920 -6.31 16.68 13.24
CA GLU A 920 -5.33 17.76 13.03
C GLU A 920 -3.88 17.41 13.43
N ASP A 921 -3.66 16.30 14.14
CA ASP A 921 -2.34 15.88 14.66
C ASP A 921 -1.49 14.97 13.75
N GLY A 922 -1.88 14.74 12.49
CA GLY A 922 -0.99 14.08 11.54
C GLY A 922 -1.69 13.60 10.27
N GLY A 923 -1.32 14.18 9.12
CA GLY A 923 -1.97 13.98 7.82
C GLY A 923 -1.94 12.57 7.22
N ASP A 924 -1.53 11.56 7.98
CA ASP A 924 -1.25 10.21 7.50
C ASP A 924 -2.37 9.20 7.79
N GLN A 925 -3.36 9.55 8.61
CA GLN A 925 -4.40 8.62 9.10
C GLN A 925 -5.77 8.77 8.43
N THR A 926 -5.94 9.62 7.40
CA THR A 926 -7.21 9.72 6.66
C THR A 926 -7.55 8.36 6.04
N MET A 927 -8.67 7.77 6.48
CA MET A 927 -9.25 6.58 5.90
C MET A 927 -10.27 6.95 4.82
N LEU A 928 -10.22 6.20 3.73
CA LEU A 928 -11.11 6.26 2.58
C LEU A 928 -12.01 5.04 2.62
N TYR A 929 -13.32 5.24 2.43
CA TYR A 929 -14.32 4.19 2.46
C TYR A 929 -14.97 4.06 1.08
N LEU A 930 -14.92 2.86 0.52
CA LEU A 930 -15.55 2.50 -0.74
C LEU A 930 -16.71 1.53 -0.45
N PRO A 931 -17.95 2.04 -0.33
CA PRO A 931 -19.12 1.18 -0.12
C PRO A 931 -19.41 0.33 -1.36
N PHE A 932 -19.97 -0.86 -1.14
CA PHE A 932 -20.54 -1.68 -2.20
C PHE A 932 -21.79 -2.40 -1.69
N GLU A 933 -22.72 -2.68 -2.59
CA GLU A 933 -23.99 -3.33 -2.27
C GLU A 933 -24.39 -4.27 -3.41
N THR A 934 -24.90 -5.44 -3.07
CA THR A 934 -25.52 -6.35 -4.03
C THR A 934 -26.74 -7.04 -3.42
N PRO A 935 -27.86 -7.15 -4.16
CA PRO A 935 -28.97 -7.98 -3.72
C PRO A 935 -28.56 -9.45 -3.68
N VAL A 936 -29.16 -10.20 -2.76
CA VAL A 936 -28.99 -11.63 -2.55
C VAL A 936 -30.36 -12.26 -2.58
N HIS A 937 -30.60 -13.10 -3.59
CA HIS A 937 -31.86 -13.80 -3.77
C HIS A 937 -31.61 -15.30 -3.78
N VAL A 938 -32.13 -15.99 -2.76
CA VAL A 938 -32.07 -17.45 -2.67
C VAL A 938 -33.47 -17.98 -2.94
N LYS A 939 -33.63 -18.61 -4.10
CA LYS A 939 -34.90 -19.23 -4.50
C LYS A 939 -35.33 -20.32 -3.53
N ALA A 940 -36.63 -20.41 -3.26
CA ALA A 940 -37.23 -21.45 -2.43
C ALA A 940 -36.84 -22.87 -2.87
N THR A 941 -36.67 -23.09 -4.18
CA THR A 941 -36.26 -24.39 -4.75
C THR A 941 -34.87 -24.83 -4.33
N ASN A 942 -34.01 -23.91 -3.87
CA ASN A 942 -32.68 -24.22 -3.33
C ASN A 942 -32.70 -24.44 -1.81
N LEU A 943 -33.86 -24.24 -1.16
CA LEU A 943 -34.07 -24.41 0.27
C LEU A 943 -35.01 -25.60 0.51
N THR A 944 -34.61 -26.79 0.04
CA THR A 944 -35.47 -27.99 0.00
C THR A 944 -35.69 -28.65 1.36
N ALA A 945 -34.93 -28.27 2.39
CA ALA A 945 -35.01 -28.87 3.72
C ALA A 945 -35.29 -27.81 4.79
N LYS A 946 -36.12 -28.18 5.77
CA LYS A 946 -36.24 -27.42 7.02
C LYS A 946 -34.93 -27.53 7.79
N GLY A 947 -34.52 -26.43 8.42
CA GLY A 947 -33.30 -26.43 9.22
C GLY A 947 -32.67 -25.06 9.34
N SER A 948 -31.52 -25.03 10.02
CA SER A 948 -30.68 -23.84 10.10
C SER A 948 -29.75 -23.79 8.90
N PHE A 949 -29.62 -22.62 8.30
CA PHE A 949 -28.72 -22.33 7.18
C PHE A 949 -27.78 -21.18 7.56
N VAL A 950 -26.65 -21.10 6.87
CA VAL A 950 -25.66 -20.02 7.01
C VAL A 950 -25.37 -19.47 5.63
N LEU A 951 -25.61 -18.17 5.46
CA LEU A 951 -25.05 -17.38 4.36
C LEU A 951 -23.57 -17.13 4.66
N MET A 952 -22.70 -17.39 3.70
CA MET A 952 -21.28 -17.08 3.77
C MET A 952 -20.87 -16.30 2.53
N ALA A 953 -20.22 -15.15 2.70
CA ALA A 953 -19.61 -14.42 1.60
C ALA A 953 -18.08 -14.61 1.60
N LYS A 954 -17.52 -14.89 0.43
CA LYS A 954 -16.08 -14.78 0.15
C LYS A 954 -15.90 -13.54 -0.71
N LEU A 955 -15.00 -12.66 -0.26
CA LEU A 955 -14.66 -11.44 -0.98
C LEU A 955 -13.28 -11.59 -1.60
N ALA A 956 -13.14 -11.18 -2.84
CA ALA A 956 -11.86 -11.07 -3.53
C ALA A 956 -11.82 -9.76 -4.31
N LEU A 957 -10.67 -9.10 -4.32
CA LEU A 957 -10.42 -8.00 -5.24
C LEU A 957 -9.93 -8.59 -6.56
N VAL A 958 -10.44 -8.08 -7.66
CA VAL A 958 -9.99 -8.42 -9.01
C VAL A 958 -9.17 -7.25 -9.52
N ASP A 959 -7.91 -7.50 -9.83
CA ASP A 959 -7.07 -6.48 -10.44
C ASP A 959 -7.30 -6.36 -11.95
N ARG A 960 -6.75 -5.31 -12.57
CA ARG A 960 -6.82 -5.05 -14.02
C ARG A 960 -6.18 -6.14 -14.87
N GLN A 961 -5.45 -7.08 -14.26
CA GLN A 961 -4.84 -8.24 -14.92
C GLN A 961 -5.75 -9.47 -14.79
N GLY A 962 -6.93 -9.33 -14.16
CA GLY A 962 -7.85 -10.42 -13.86
C GLY A 962 -7.42 -11.30 -12.68
N GLN A 963 -6.34 -10.95 -11.98
CA GLN A 963 -5.88 -11.72 -10.84
C GLN A 963 -6.80 -11.48 -9.64
N ARG A 964 -7.20 -12.57 -9.00
CA ARG A 964 -8.03 -12.55 -7.79
C ARG A 964 -7.16 -12.49 -6.54
N TRP A 965 -7.54 -11.60 -5.63
CA TRP A 965 -6.89 -11.36 -4.35
C TRP A 965 -7.92 -11.56 -3.23
N PRO A 966 -7.95 -12.73 -2.57
CA PRO A 966 -8.87 -12.97 -1.47
C PRO A 966 -8.71 -11.91 -0.38
N SER A 967 -9.83 -11.30 0.05
CA SER A 967 -9.86 -10.29 1.09
C SER A 967 -10.45 -10.87 2.36
N ALA A 968 -9.74 -10.69 3.48
CA ALA A 968 -10.27 -11.02 4.79
C ALA A 968 -11.33 -9.98 5.18
N ALA A 969 -12.59 -10.39 5.21
CA ALA A 969 -13.71 -9.52 5.54
C ALA A 969 -14.44 -9.98 6.80
N THR A 970 -14.75 -9.03 7.69
CA THR A 970 -15.57 -9.26 8.86
C THR A 970 -17.06 -9.24 8.49
N GLY A 971 -17.90 -9.95 9.26
CA GLY A 971 -19.36 -9.91 9.08
C GLY A 971 -19.93 -10.76 7.93
N CYS A 972 -19.08 -11.46 7.18
CA CYS A 972 -19.46 -12.25 6.01
C CYS A 972 -20.28 -13.52 6.30
N ARG A 973 -20.89 -13.64 7.48
CA ARG A 973 -21.71 -14.79 7.86
C ARG A 973 -23.01 -14.34 8.50
N ARG A 974 -24.13 -14.94 8.09
CA ARG A 974 -25.44 -14.73 8.72
C ARG A 974 -26.24 -16.03 8.76
N GLY A 975 -26.73 -16.38 9.95
CA GLY A 975 -27.63 -17.53 10.13
C GLY A 975 -29.09 -17.17 9.83
N PHE A 976 -29.81 -18.12 9.24
CA PHE A 976 -31.27 -18.08 9.11
C PHE A 976 -31.87 -19.48 9.28
N ILE A 977 -33.13 -19.57 9.67
CA ILE A 977 -33.87 -20.81 9.88
C ILE A 977 -34.96 -20.90 8.83
N VAL A 978 -35.03 -22.02 8.13
CA VAL A 978 -36.16 -22.40 7.29
C VAL A 978 -37.09 -23.29 8.11
N TYR A 979 -38.31 -22.84 8.38
CA TYR A 979 -39.29 -23.51 9.26
C TYR A 979 -40.47 -24.13 8.53
#